data_AF-A0A0P7C089-F1
#
_entry.id   AF-A0A0P7C089-F1
#
_cell.length_a   1.000
_cell.length_b   1.000
_cell.length_c   1.000
_cell.angle_alpha   90.00
_cell.angle_beta   90.00
_cell.angle_gamma   90.00
#
_symmetry.space_group_name_H-M   'P 1'
#
loop_
_entity.id
_entity.type
_entity.pdbx_description
1 polymer ?
#
loop_
_entity_poly.entity_id
_entity_poly.type
_entity_poly.pdbx_seq_one_letter_code
_entity_poly.pdbx_strand_id
1 'polypeptide(L)'
;MTNEPVALPVLSTAPAAPTSTAPAAAGGCASKKSCGSSAPATDPEIAEKIANHPCYSSEAHQYYARMHVAVAPGCNIQCNYCNRKYDCANESRPGVTSDLLTPEDALAKVKLVASEIKQMSVLGIAGPGDPLANPKRTFRTLELVARDCPDIKLCLSTNGLTLPDHVDRIAALNVDHVTITINMIDPEVGERIYPWVAYKGKKYTGREASKILSERQLEGLAMLAERKILAKVNSVMIPGVNDEHLVEVSQKVHELGAFLHNVMPLVSAPEHGTVFGLSGQRGPTAQELKALQDRCEGGADMNMMRHCRQCRADAVGLLGEDRGDEFSPETYQGREIAYDLEGRQAAHAQIERWREENRAERETLSITGTGSKPEDTVLVAVATKGSGVVNQHFGHATEFWIYEAGLNWARLVQTRDVQRYCEGATECGDGASVLDKTIAMLSDCAAVLCSKIGPGPYDALEDAGIEPVEVYELIEKAVATTGARITARAAAEQAAGSDDAGTSPTDVVAELDLDVLGGELVDVDLLDPDLMDEDPFEFAVTVRPGSCSGGAGKGGKGGGCSGGPRHAEAGPGQAVSGRLTEPAGDGTGQIRPDTGSPTESARAESARTGSPRTDSSRTAGSRSVDAGADRSHSVGARAEGPHLESAASDGADLEVARS
;
A
#
# COMPACT_ATOMS: atom_id res chain seq x y z
N MET A 1 -37.33 8.54 4.86
CA MET A 1 -35.99 9.15 4.71
C MET A 1 -35.62 9.78 6.04
N THR A 2 -34.93 9.01 6.87
CA THR A 2 -34.33 9.40 8.15
C THR A 2 -33.16 8.44 8.32
N ASN A 3 -31.93 8.94 8.28
CA ASN A 3 -30.75 8.10 8.52
C ASN A 3 -30.54 8.02 10.04
N GLU A 4 -30.85 6.87 10.63
CA GLU A 4 -30.30 6.50 11.93
C GLU A 4 -29.04 5.64 11.71
N PRO A 5 -28.01 5.78 12.56
CA PRO A 5 -26.80 4.96 12.45
C PRO A 5 -27.10 3.51 12.83
N VAL A 6 -26.50 2.56 12.11
CA VAL A 6 -26.59 1.14 12.44
C VAL A 6 -25.88 0.91 13.79
N ALA A 7 -26.66 0.54 14.81
CA ALA A 7 -26.12 0.20 16.12
C ALA A 7 -25.39 -1.16 16.08
N LEU A 8 -24.21 -1.23 16.70
CA LEU A 8 -23.51 -2.49 16.92
C LEU A 8 -24.26 -3.32 18.00
N PRO A 9 -24.28 -4.66 17.89
CA PRO A 9 -24.99 -5.51 18.84
C PRO A 9 -24.33 -5.48 20.22
N VAL A 10 -25.12 -5.24 21.27
CA VAL A 10 -24.66 -5.26 22.66
C VAL A 10 -24.80 -6.68 23.21
N LEU A 11 -23.68 -7.36 23.44
CA LEU A 11 -23.65 -8.65 24.13
C LEU A 11 -23.85 -8.46 25.64
N SER A 12 -24.53 -9.43 26.27
CA SER A 12 -24.93 -9.37 27.68
C SER A 12 -23.74 -9.61 28.62
N THR A 13 -23.69 -8.88 29.72
CA THR A 13 -22.60 -8.97 30.71
C THR A 13 -22.81 -10.11 31.71
N ALA A 14 -21.95 -11.13 31.63
CA ALA A 14 -21.82 -12.17 32.65
C ALA A 14 -21.01 -11.68 33.87
N PRO A 15 -21.26 -12.20 35.10
CA PRO A 15 -20.65 -11.69 36.32
C PRO A 15 -19.18 -12.13 36.51
N ALA A 16 -18.39 -11.28 37.16
CA ALA A 16 -16.96 -11.51 37.39
C ALA A 16 -16.68 -12.63 38.43
N ALA A 17 -15.76 -13.54 38.08
CA ALA A 17 -15.18 -14.52 38.99
C ALA A 17 -13.94 -13.95 39.73
N PRO A 18 -13.58 -14.48 40.91
CA PRO A 18 -12.61 -13.83 41.82
C PRO A 18 -11.14 -14.00 41.41
N THR A 19 -10.34 -13.00 41.75
CA THR A 19 -8.88 -12.98 41.54
C THR A 19 -8.15 -13.98 42.44
N SER A 20 -7.14 -14.66 41.88
CA SER A 20 -6.17 -15.47 42.63
C SER A 20 -4.75 -14.89 42.49
N THR A 21 -3.87 -15.20 43.44
CA THR A 21 -2.60 -14.48 43.66
C THR A 21 -1.40 -15.12 42.98
N ALA A 22 -0.61 -14.33 42.25
CA ALA A 22 0.64 -14.77 41.64
C ALA A 22 1.82 -14.83 42.64
N PRO A 23 2.72 -15.85 42.54
CA PRO A 23 4.06 -15.83 43.11
C PRO A 23 5.09 -15.24 42.12
N ALA A 24 6.29 -14.88 42.58
CA ALA A 24 7.25 -14.11 41.79
C ALA A 24 8.67 -14.72 41.67
N ALA A 25 9.28 -14.46 40.50
CA ALA A 25 10.71 -14.27 40.23
C ALA A 25 11.74 -15.41 40.42
N ALA A 26 12.09 -16.05 39.30
CA ALA A 26 13.47 -16.33 38.85
C ALA A 26 13.43 -16.59 37.32
N GLY A 27 14.45 -16.34 36.49
CA GLY A 27 15.79 -15.81 36.77
C GLY A 27 16.82 -16.43 35.82
N GLY A 28 16.85 -16.03 34.55
CA GLY A 28 17.79 -16.59 33.56
C GLY A 28 17.86 -15.79 32.26
N CYS A 29 19.08 -15.45 31.82
CA CYS A 29 19.36 -14.78 30.55
C CYS A 29 20.01 -15.75 29.56
N ALA A 30 19.36 -16.01 28.43
CA ALA A 30 19.98 -16.64 27.27
C ALA A 30 19.25 -16.24 25.98
N SER A 31 20.04 -15.89 24.96
CA SER A 31 19.77 -15.97 23.52
C SER A 31 18.32 -15.91 23.02
N LYS A 32 17.90 -14.75 22.47
CA LYS A 32 16.84 -14.68 21.46
C LYS A 32 17.37 -14.09 20.15
N LYS A 33 17.13 -14.80 19.05
CA LYS A 33 17.23 -14.35 17.65
C LYS A 33 15.98 -14.83 16.91
N SER A 34 15.54 -14.03 15.93
CA SER A 34 14.61 -14.35 14.84
C SER A 34 13.31 -15.12 15.16
N CYS A 35 12.18 -14.43 15.00
CA CYS A 35 11.13 -14.88 14.07
C CYS A 35 10.35 -13.65 13.56
N GLY A 36 9.99 -13.64 12.28
CA GLY A 36 9.38 -12.48 11.62
C GLY A 36 7.85 -12.42 11.74
N SER A 37 7.34 -11.84 12.83
CA SER A 37 5.93 -11.46 12.95
C SER A 37 5.72 -10.44 14.07
N SER A 38 5.07 -9.31 13.74
CA SER A 38 4.47 -8.32 14.67
C SER A 38 5.26 -7.97 15.96
N ALA A 39 6.58 -8.05 15.95
CA ALA A 39 7.40 -7.42 16.95
C ALA A 39 7.19 -5.90 16.81
N PRO A 40 6.64 -5.20 17.81
CA PRO A 40 6.78 -3.74 17.82
C PRO A 40 8.27 -3.43 17.78
N ALA A 41 8.64 -2.40 17.04
CA ALA A 41 10.02 -1.96 17.00
C ALA A 41 10.51 -1.73 18.44
N THR A 42 11.74 -2.18 18.74
CA THR A 42 12.33 -2.06 20.08
C THR A 42 12.58 -0.61 20.51
N ASP A 43 12.46 0.34 19.57
CA ASP A 43 12.25 1.76 19.82
C ASP A 43 10.74 2.09 19.78
N PRO A 44 10.11 2.48 20.91
CA PRO A 44 8.71 2.89 20.96
C PRO A 44 8.33 4.02 20.00
N GLU A 45 9.27 4.91 19.64
CA GLU A 45 9.03 6.00 18.69
C GLU A 45 8.66 5.47 17.29
N ILE A 46 9.24 4.34 16.89
CA ILE A 46 8.95 3.69 15.61
C ILE A 46 7.60 2.96 15.70
N ALA A 47 7.30 2.33 16.85
CA ALA A 47 6.02 1.67 17.08
C ALA A 47 4.83 2.66 16.98
N GLU A 48 4.94 3.84 17.60
CA GLU A 48 3.92 4.90 17.52
C GLU A 48 3.70 5.37 16.08
N LYS A 49 4.77 5.57 15.29
CA LYS A 49 4.69 5.97 13.88
C LYS A 49 3.88 4.96 13.06
N ILE A 50 4.24 3.67 13.11
CA ILE A 50 3.59 2.62 12.29
C ILE A 50 2.21 2.18 12.78
N ALA A 51 1.89 2.36 14.07
CA ALA A 51 0.74 1.74 14.75
C ALA A 51 -0.60 1.86 13.98
N ASN A 52 -0.82 3.00 13.34
CA ASN A 52 -2.07 3.36 12.67
C ASN A 52 -1.89 3.59 11.16
N HIS A 53 -0.74 3.23 10.57
CA HIS A 53 -0.44 3.47 9.15
C HIS A 53 -0.69 2.20 8.30
N PRO A 54 -1.69 2.17 7.39
CA PRO A 54 -2.09 0.95 6.68
C PRO A 54 -0.99 0.25 5.86
N CYS A 55 -0.05 0.99 5.25
CA CYS A 55 1.07 0.36 4.53
C CYS A 55 2.17 -0.24 5.42
N TYR A 56 2.33 0.19 6.67
CA TYR A 56 3.49 -0.15 7.52
C TYR A 56 3.13 -1.09 8.68
N SER A 57 1.85 -1.23 9.02
CA SER A 57 1.35 -2.24 9.97
C SER A 57 0.40 -3.22 9.28
N SER A 58 0.63 -4.52 9.49
CA SER A 58 -0.23 -5.61 9.03
C SER A 58 -1.55 -5.70 9.82
N GLU A 59 -1.64 -5.05 10.98
CA GLU A 59 -2.89 -4.91 11.76
C GLU A 59 -3.67 -3.69 11.27
N ALA A 60 -3.00 -2.53 11.15
CA ALA A 60 -3.65 -1.23 10.96
C ALA A 60 -4.54 -1.15 9.70
N HIS A 61 -4.19 -1.85 8.63
CA HIS A 61 -4.94 -1.78 7.36
C HIS A 61 -6.38 -2.32 7.43
N GLN A 62 -6.71 -3.08 8.48
CA GLN A 62 -8.05 -3.60 8.74
C GLN A 62 -8.98 -2.56 9.38
N TYR A 63 -8.42 -1.50 9.99
CA TYR A 63 -9.16 -0.54 10.83
C TYR A 63 -8.99 0.92 10.37
N TYR A 64 -7.84 1.25 9.78
CA TYR A 64 -7.46 2.60 9.39
C TYR A 64 -7.48 2.79 7.88
N ALA A 65 -8.11 3.88 7.45
CA ALA A 65 -8.19 4.31 6.07
C ALA A 65 -7.06 5.27 5.70
N ARG A 66 -6.84 5.44 4.39
CA ARG A 66 -5.89 6.38 3.81
C ARG A 66 -6.51 7.18 2.69
N MET A 67 -5.88 8.30 2.36
CA MET A 67 -6.19 9.07 1.16
C MET A 67 -4.90 9.34 0.38
N HIS A 68 -4.98 9.33 -0.94
CA HIS A 68 -3.96 9.93 -1.80
C HIS A 68 -4.51 11.21 -2.47
N VAL A 69 -3.63 12.19 -2.74
CA VAL A 69 -3.99 13.40 -3.49
C VAL A 69 -3.09 13.61 -4.71
N ALA A 70 -3.72 13.70 -5.88
CA ALA A 70 -3.08 13.81 -7.19
C ALA A 70 -2.60 15.24 -7.52
N VAL A 71 -1.68 15.76 -6.70
CA VAL A 71 -1.16 17.14 -6.82
C VAL A 71 0.12 17.26 -7.66
N ALA A 72 0.73 16.14 -8.09
CA ALA A 72 2.09 16.09 -8.63
C ALA A 72 2.16 15.51 -10.07
N PRO A 73 1.77 16.27 -11.11
CA PRO A 73 1.70 15.77 -12.50
C PRO A 73 3.07 15.51 -13.17
N GLY A 74 4.09 16.32 -12.91
CA GLY A 74 5.40 16.21 -13.56
C GLY A 74 6.21 15.01 -13.09
N CYS A 75 7.20 14.56 -13.86
CA CYS A 75 8.14 13.52 -13.43
C CYS A 75 9.52 13.73 -14.07
N ASN A 76 10.56 13.33 -13.36
CA ASN A 76 11.97 13.54 -13.68
C ASN A 76 12.69 12.29 -14.23
N ILE A 77 11.99 11.15 -14.39
CA ILE A 77 12.51 9.93 -15.04
C ILE A 77 11.50 9.34 -16.03
N GLN A 78 11.89 8.33 -16.78
CA GLN A 78 10.97 7.41 -17.46
C GLN A 78 11.32 5.96 -17.15
N CYS A 79 10.31 5.14 -16.87
CA CYS A 79 10.43 3.69 -16.70
C CYS A 79 9.80 2.98 -17.92
N ASN A 80 10.34 1.83 -18.32
CA ASN A 80 9.77 1.02 -19.41
C ASN A 80 8.40 0.39 -19.07
N TYR A 81 8.09 0.26 -17.78
CA TYR A 81 6.76 -0.16 -17.29
C TYR A 81 5.78 1.00 -17.02
N CYS A 82 6.13 2.25 -17.38
CA CYS A 82 5.28 3.43 -17.16
C CYS A 82 4.77 4.02 -18.49
N ASN A 83 3.49 4.37 -18.54
CA ASN A 83 2.89 5.17 -19.60
C ASN A 83 2.39 6.49 -19.01
N ARG A 84 2.86 7.62 -19.55
CA ARG A 84 2.62 8.99 -19.02
C ARG A 84 1.18 9.50 -19.16
N LYS A 85 0.29 8.72 -19.78
CA LYS A 85 -1.16 8.97 -19.77
C LYS A 85 -1.84 8.60 -18.44
N TYR A 86 -1.17 7.78 -17.62
CA TYR A 86 -1.71 7.18 -16.40
C TYR A 86 -0.92 7.62 -15.16
N ASP A 87 -1.48 7.32 -14.00
CA ASP A 87 -0.84 7.49 -12.69
C ASP A 87 0.48 6.71 -12.56
N CYS A 88 1.27 7.04 -11.53
CA CYS A 88 2.59 6.48 -11.38
C CYS A 88 2.54 5.00 -10.98
N ALA A 89 2.87 4.12 -11.94
CA ALA A 89 3.01 2.67 -11.79
C ALA A 89 4.05 2.22 -10.72
N ASN A 90 4.66 3.16 -9.99
CA ASN A 90 5.51 2.91 -8.83
C ASN A 90 4.71 2.72 -7.52
N GLU A 91 3.52 3.29 -7.40
CA GLU A 91 2.63 3.15 -6.22
C GLU A 91 1.19 2.79 -6.61
N SER A 92 0.77 3.12 -7.84
CA SER A 92 -0.60 2.95 -8.34
C SER A 92 -0.75 1.86 -9.39
N ARG A 93 -1.89 1.18 -9.37
CA ARG A 93 -2.29 0.18 -10.37
C ARG A 93 -2.30 0.82 -11.77
N PRO A 94 -1.77 0.14 -12.81
CA PRO A 94 -1.72 0.70 -14.16
C PRO A 94 -3.10 1.03 -14.75
N GLY A 95 -3.11 1.88 -15.77
CA GLY A 95 -4.33 2.23 -16.53
C GLY A 95 -5.25 3.25 -15.86
N VAL A 96 -4.99 3.64 -14.61
CA VAL A 96 -5.77 4.66 -13.87
C VAL A 96 -5.30 6.08 -14.21
N THR A 97 -6.24 7.02 -14.22
CA THR A 97 -5.99 8.46 -14.29
C THR A 97 -6.66 9.18 -13.12
N SER A 98 -5.89 9.83 -12.27
CA SER A 98 -6.42 10.73 -11.23
C SER A 98 -6.67 12.15 -11.75
N ASP A 99 -7.74 12.80 -11.29
CA ASP A 99 -7.98 14.23 -11.52
C ASP A 99 -6.97 15.11 -10.78
N LEU A 100 -6.40 16.12 -11.47
CA LEU A 100 -5.32 16.95 -10.93
C LEU A 100 -5.80 18.04 -9.98
N LEU A 101 -5.55 17.85 -8.68
CA LEU A 101 -5.94 18.78 -7.62
C LEU A 101 -4.92 19.92 -7.47
N THR A 102 -5.39 21.15 -7.22
CA THR A 102 -4.53 22.20 -6.64
C THR A 102 -4.22 21.88 -5.17
N PRO A 103 -3.18 22.46 -4.54
CA PRO A 103 -2.92 22.23 -3.12
C PRO A 103 -4.09 22.67 -2.21
N GLU A 104 -4.77 23.74 -2.58
CA GLU A 104 -5.95 24.26 -1.90
C GLU A 104 -7.18 23.36 -2.09
N ASP A 105 -7.45 22.85 -3.30
CA ASP A 105 -8.51 21.86 -3.54
C ASP A 105 -8.21 20.52 -2.86
N ALA A 106 -6.93 20.13 -2.80
CA ALA A 106 -6.50 18.92 -2.10
C ALA A 106 -6.74 19.04 -0.59
N LEU A 107 -6.47 20.21 0.02
CA LEU A 107 -6.85 20.45 1.42
C LEU A 107 -8.37 20.36 1.61
N ALA A 108 -9.16 20.95 0.71
CA ALA A 108 -10.62 20.88 0.79
C ALA A 108 -11.12 19.42 0.70
N LYS A 109 -10.66 18.63 -0.28
CA LYS A 109 -11.01 17.21 -0.40
C LYS A 109 -10.58 16.42 0.84
N VAL A 110 -9.37 16.68 1.38
CA VAL A 110 -8.88 16.04 2.61
C VAL A 110 -9.79 16.32 3.81
N LYS A 111 -10.21 17.58 4.03
CA LYS A 111 -11.11 17.90 5.17
C LYS A 111 -12.46 17.19 5.07
N LEU A 112 -13.02 17.11 3.86
CA LEU A 112 -14.28 16.39 3.60
C LEU A 112 -14.12 14.88 3.86
N VAL A 113 -13.18 14.25 3.14
CA VAL A 113 -12.92 12.80 3.24
C VAL A 113 -12.59 12.38 4.66
N ALA A 114 -11.76 13.14 5.39
CA ALA A 114 -11.38 12.82 6.75
C ALA A 114 -12.52 12.97 7.78
N SER A 115 -13.52 13.80 7.49
CA SER A 115 -14.69 14.01 8.36
C SER A 115 -15.79 12.96 8.12
N GLU A 116 -15.98 12.53 6.87
CA GLU A 116 -16.92 11.46 6.51
C GLU A 116 -16.33 10.05 6.78
N ILE A 117 -15.05 9.83 6.43
CA ILE A 117 -14.29 8.60 6.70
C ILE A 117 -13.41 8.84 7.92
N LYS A 118 -14.03 8.75 9.09
CA LYS A 118 -13.40 9.02 10.39
C LYS A 118 -12.28 8.04 10.77
N GLN A 119 -12.16 6.94 10.04
CA GLN A 119 -11.03 6.00 10.10
C GLN A 119 -9.77 6.50 9.36
N MET A 120 -9.84 7.61 8.60
CA MET A 120 -8.70 8.06 7.79
C MET A 120 -7.56 8.57 8.69
N SER A 121 -6.45 7.84 8.78
CA SER A 121 -5.27 8.21 9.58
C SER A 121 -4.11 8.79 8.77
N VAL A 122 -4.05 8.52 7.47
CA VAL A 122 -2.89 8.82 6.61
C VAL A 122 -3.29 9.59 5.35
N LEU A 123 -2.55 10.66 5.04
CA LEU A 123 -2.52 11.29 3.72
C LEU A 123 -1.21 10.99 3.00
N GLY A 124 -1.29 10.38 1.83
CA GLY A 124 -0.16 10.19 0.92
C GLY A 124 -0.18 11.17 -0.25
N ILE A 125 1.00 11.57 -0.73
CA ILE A 125 1.16 12.15 -2.08
C ILE A 125 1.93 11.13 -2.93
N ALA A 126 1.29 10.62 -4.00
CA ALA A 126 1.77 9.46 -4.75
C ALA A 126 1.88 9.66 -6.28
N GLY A 127 1.33 10.75 -6.84
CA GLY A 127 1.35 10.97 -8.29
C GLY A 127 0.52 12.16 -8.78
N PRO A 128 0.09 12.19 -10.06
CA PRO A 128 0.26 11.12 -11.08
C PRO A 128 1.70 10.91 -11.59
N GLY A 129 2.60 11.87 -11.36
CA GLY A 129 4.01 11.82 -11.72
C GLY A 129 4.91 11.44 -10.54
N ASP A 130 5.99 12.20 -10.30
CA ASP A 130 6.81 12.08 -9.09
C ASP A 130 6.62 13.33 -8.18
N PRO A 131 6.24 13.16 -6.91
CA PRO A 131 6.04 14.27 -5.97
C PRO A 131 7.26 15.19 -5.77
N LEU A 132 8.48 14.67 -5.82
CA LEU A 132 9.71 15.46 -5.67
C LEU A 132 10.24 16.07 -6.99
N ALA A 133 9.62 15.74 -8.13
CA ALA A 133 9.65 16.51 -9.36
C ALA A 133 8.65 17.68 -9.37
N ASN A 134 7.70 17.72 -8.43
CA ASN A 134 6.69 18.77 -8.27
C ASN A 134 6.78 19.53 -6.93
N PRO A 135 7.97 19.81 -6.36
CA PRO A 135 8.13 20.12 -4.93
C PRO A 135 7.32 21.33 -4.47
N LYS A 136 7.09 22.34 -5.34
CA LYS A 136 6.25 23.51 -5.04
C LYS A 136 4.78 23.16 -4.75
N ARG A 137 4.20 22.16 -5.43
CA ARG A 137 2.81 21.70 -5.18
C ARG A 137 2.80 20.76 -4.00
N THR A 138 3.65 19.74 -4.03
CA THR A 138 3.80 18.71 -2.98
C THR A 138 3.97 19.31 -1.60
N PHE A 139 4.99 20.16 -1.38
CA PHE A 139 5.21 20.74 -0.05
C PHE A 139 4.12 21.74 0.36
N ARG A 140 3.54 22.49 -0.58
CA ARG A 140 2.39 23.37 -0.28
C ARG A 140 1.18 22.59 0.22
N THR A 141 0.89 21.42 -0.35
CA THR A 141 -0.19 20.53 0.12
C THR A 141 0.10 19.99 1.51
N LEU A 142 1.34 19.51 1.75
CA LEU A 142 1.75 19.01 3.07
C LEU A 142 1.70 20.11 4.15
N GLU A 143 2.19 21.32 3.84
CA GLU A 143 2.12 22.50 4.72
C GLU A 143 0.68 22.92 5.07
N LEU A 144 -0.24 22.81 4.11
CA LEU A 144 -1.66 23.10 4.33
C LEU A 144 -2.31 22.06 5.25
N VAL A 145 -2.05 20.77 5.02
CA VAL A 145 -2.66 19.68 5.79
C VAL A 145 -2.07 19.57 7.20
N ALA A 146 -0.75 19.71 7.37
CA ALA A 146 -0.10 19.73 8.68
C ALA A 146 -0.63 20.85 9.61
N ARG A 147 -1.07 21.97 9.02
CA ARG A 147 -1.61 23.13 9.75
C ARG A 147 -3.08 22.98 10.10
N ASP A 148 -3.88 22.38 9.23
CA ASP A 148 -5.34 22.37 9.33
C ASP A 148 -5.94 21.03 9.78
N CYS A 149 -5.19 19.92 9.64
CA CYS A 149 -5.63 18.55 9.93
C CYS A 149 -4.53 17.80 10.73
N PRO A 150 -4.17 18.28 11.94
CA PRO A 150 -2.91 17.93 12.61
C PRO A 150 -2.82 16.49 13.15
N ASP A 151 -3.92 15.75 13.14
CA ASP A 151 -4.02 14.33 13.51
C ASP A 151 -3.81 13.37 12.32
N ILE A 152 -3.69 13.89 11.10
CA ILE A 152 -3.41 13.09 9.89
C ILE A 152 -1.90 12.92 9.71
N LYS A 153 -1.43 11.67 9.74
CA LYS A 153 -0.03 11.34 9.44
C LYS A 153 0.28 11.56 7.97
N LEU A 154 1.39 12.24 7.69
CA LEU A 154 1.82 12.57 6.34
C LEU A 154 2.75 11.49 5.76
N CYS A 155 2.54 11.16 4.49
CA CYS A 155 3.26 10.14 3.76
C CYS A 155 3.58 10.61 2.32
N LEU A 156 4.68 10.13 1.75
CA LEU A 156 5.18 10.56 0.45
C LEU A 156 5.74 9.37 -0.34
N SER A 157 5.34 9.17 -1.59
CA SER A 157 6.03 8.24 -2.50
C SER A 157 6.92 8.99 -3.50
N THR A 158 8.06 8.43 -3.90
CA THR A 158 8.97 9.02 -4.88
C THR A 158 9.83 7.97 -5.59
N ASN A 159 10.37 8.34 -6.76
CA ASN A 159 11.48 7.61 -7.38
C ASN A 159 12.86 7.93 -6.77
N GLY A 160 12.98 8.91 -5.87
CA GLY A 160 14.21 9.17 -5.10
C GLY A 160 15.26 10.07 -5.76
N LEU A 161 15.18 10.40 -7.06
CA LEU A 161 16.23 11.15 -7.77
C LEU A 161 16.59 12.51 -7.12
N THR A 162 15.58 13.21 -6.62
CA THR A 162 15.69 14.53 -5.94
C THR A 162 15.38 14.43 -4.44
N LEU A 163 15.36 13.22 -3.86
CA LEU A 163 15.13 13.02 -2.43
C LEU A 163 16.20 13.66 -1.54
N PRO A 164 17.52 13.49 -1.79
CA PRO A 164 18.55 14.13 -0.96
C PRO A 164 18.45 15.66 -0.90
N ASP A 165 17.96 16.30 -1.97
CA ASP A 165 17.77 17.77 -2.03
C ASP A 165 16.61 18.27 -1.13
N HIS A 166 15.85 17.34 -0.53
CA HIS A 166 14.53 17.59 0.05
C HIS A 166 14.30 16.94 1.42
N VAL A 167 15.17 16.04 1.90
CA VAL A 167 14.97 15.30 3.17
C VAL A 167 14.79 16.22 4.37
N ASP A 168 15.55 17.31 4.48
CA ASP A 168 15.43 18.24 5.62
C ASP A 168 14.07 18.97 5.66
N ARG A 169 13.40 19.15 4.49
CA ARG A 169 12.03 19.71 4.43
C ARG A 169 10.95 18.66 4.69
N ILE A 170 11.22 17.39 4.35
CA ILE A 170 10.38 16.24 4.71
C ILE A 170 10.38 16.08 6.25
N ALA A 171 11.57 16.14 6.86
CA ALA A 171 11.74 16.14 8.32
C ALA A 171 11.05 17.34 9.00
N ALA A 172 11.25 18.55 8.49
CA ALA A 172 10.65 19.78 9.06
C ALA A 172 9.12 19.86 8.95
N LEU A 173 8.47 18.94 8.22
CA LEU A 173 7.02 18.80 8.10
C LEU A 173 6.46 17.57 8.84
N ASN A 174 7.29 16.89 9.65
CA ASN A 174 6.93 15.67 10.37
C ASN A 174 6.31 14.59 9.46
N VAL A 175 6.88 14.40 8.26
CA VAL A 175 6.49 13.31 7.36
C VAL A 175 7.12 12.01 7.89
N ASP A 176 6.33 11.25 8.65
CA ASP A 176 6.76 10.00 9.31
C ASP A 176 7.28 8.93 8.34
N HIS A 177 6.70 8.87 7.13
CA HIS A 177 6.84 7.74 6.21
C HIS A 177 7.15 8.21 4.78
N VAL A 178 8.18 7.61 4.16
CA VAL A 178 8.55 7.86 2.75
C VAL A 178 8.73 6.56 2.00
N THR A 179 8.04 6.40 0.88
CA THR A 179 8.25 5.29 -0.05
C THR A 179 9.22 5.70 -1.16
N ILE A 180 10.29 4.92 -1.38
CA ILE A 180 11.23 5.08 -2.50
C ILE A 180 11.07 3.89 -3.45
N THR A 181 11.01 4.11 -4.76
CA THR A 181 11.04 3.00 -5.73
C THR A 181 12.47 2.72 -6.23
N ILE A 182 13.07 1.61 -5.82
CA ILE A 182 14.48 1.24 -6.12
C ILE A 182 14.51 -0.13 -6.80
N ASN A 183 14.42 -0.17 -8.14
CA ASN A 183 14.35 -1.44 -8.88
C ASN A 183 15.71 -2.13 -9.10
N MET A 184 16.82 -1.45 -8.77
CA MET A 184 18.19 -1.88 -9.06
C MET A 184 19.19 -1.05 -8.24
N ILE A 185 20.33 -1.66 -7.89
CA ILE A 185 21.53 -0.94 -7.44
C ILE A 185 22.63 -0.89 -8.51
N ASP A 186 22.54 -1.77 -9.53
CA ASP A 186 23.50 -1.86 -10.64
C ASP A 186 23.00 -1.03 -11.85
N PRO A 187 23.81 -0.06 -12.34
CA PRO A 187 23.50 0.71 -13.53
C PRO A 187 23.20 -0.10 -14.81
N GLU A 188 23.75 -1.31 -14.97
CA GLU A 188 23.54 -2.13 -16.18
C GLU A 188 22.16 -2.79 -16.18
N VAL A 189 21.71 -3.32 -15.03
CA VAL A 189 20.30 -3.67 -14.83
C VAL A 189 19.40 -2.45 -15.04
N GLY A 190 19.76 -1.28 -14.50
CA GLY A 190 18.99 -0.05 -14.62
C GLY A 190 18.81 0.47 -16.06
N GLU A 191 19.80 0.28 -16.94
CA GLU A 191 19.73 0.72 -18.35
C GLU A 191 18.61 -0.01 -19.12
N ARG A 192 18.28 -1.24 -18.71
CA ARG A 192 17.17 -2.03 -19.27
C ARG A 192 15.79 -1.57 -18.76
N ILE A 193 15.75 -0.82 -17.65
CA ILE A 193 14.53 -0.38 -16.96
C ILE A 193 14.18 1.09 -17.25
N TYR A 194 15.19 1.97 -17.36
CA TYR A 194 15.00 3.43 -17.42
C TYR A 194 15.59 4.05 -18.69
N PRO A 195 14.79 4.34 -19.74
CA PRO A 195 15.28 4.98 -20.96
C PRO A 195 15.94 6.34 -20.76
N TRP A 196 15.55 7.10 -19.74
CA TRP A 196 16.16 8.38 -19.41
C TRP A 196 15.89 8.88 -18.00
N VAL A 197 16.78 9.75 -17.52
CA VAL A 197 16.72 10.50 -16.26
C VAL A 197 16.98 11.98 -16.56
N ALA A 198 16.21 12.89 -15.95
CA ALA A 198 16.34 14.33 -16.12
C ALA A 198 16.74 14.98 -14.78
N TYR A 199 18.01 15.37 -14.67
CA TYR A 199 18.62 15.82 -13.42
C TYR A 199 19.42 17.10 -13.64
N LYS A 200 19.32 18.07 -12.72
CA LYS A 200 20.01 19.37 -12.77
C LYS A 200 19.95 20.07 -14.15
N GLY A 201 18.81 19.95 -14.85
CA GLY A 201 18.56 20.55 -16.16
C GLY A 201 19.11 19.79 -17.38
N LYS A 202 19.94 18.74 -17.20
CA LYS A 202 20.39 17.85 -18.28
C LYS A 202 19.50 16.60 -18.33
N LYS A 203 19.26 16.10 -19.55
CA LYS A 203 18.73 14.75 -19.80
C LYS A 203 19.90 13.77 -19.99
N TYR A 204 19.80 12.63 -19.32
CA TYR A 204 20.76 11.53 -19.32
C TYR A 204 20.08 10.28 -19.87
N THR A 205 20.85 9.36 -20.46
CA THR A 205 20.38 8.08 -21.03
C THR A 205 21.36 6.96 -20.74
N GLY A 206 20.89 5.71 -20.78
CA GLY A 206 21.73 4.52 -20.60
C GLY A 206 22.41 4.41 -19.23
N ARG A 207 23.54 3.70 -19.14
CA ARG A 207 24.30 3.47 -17.88
C ARG A 207 24.60 4.76 -17.09
N GLU A 208 24.79 5.92 -17.74
CA GLU A 208 24.98 7.22 -17.06
C GLU A 208 23.71 7.63 -16.28
N ALA A 209 22.53 7.48 -16.88
CA ALA A 209 21.24 7.78 -16.25
C ALA A 209 20.95 6.86 -15.05
N SER A 210 21.14 5.55 -15.25
CA SER A 210 20.95 4.52 -14.22
C SER A 210 21.87 4.75 -13.03
N LYS A 211 23.15 5.06 -13.28
CA LYS A 211 24.11 5.36 -12.22
C LYS A 211 23.67 6.56 -11.38
N ILE A 212 23.29 7.67 -12.02
CA ILE A 212 22.80 8.87 -11.33
C ILE A 212 21.55 8.55 -10.50
N LEU A 213 20.63 7.74 -11.02
CA LEU A 213 19.41 7.37 -10.28
C LEU A 213 19.73 6.50 -9.05
N SER A 214 20.52 5.45 -9.21
CA SER A 214 20.93 4.54 -8.11
C SER A 214 21.67 5.29 -7.00
N GLU A 215 22.70 6.08 -7.35
CA GLU A 215 23.47 6.85 -6.36
C GLU A 215 22.58 7.80 -5.54
N ARG A 216 21.63 8.50 -6.19
CA ARG A 216 20.70 9.44 -5.53
C ARG A 216 19.64 8.76 -4.69
N GLN A 217 19.15 7.59 -5.12
CA GLN A 217 18.19 6.78 -4.36
C GLN A 217 18.80 6.27 -3.04
N LEU A 218 20.03 5.74 -3.10
CA LEU A 218 20.72 5.19 -1.93
C LEU A 218 21.21 6.30 -0.97
N GLU A 219 21.68 7.43 -1.50
CA GLU A 219 21.95 8.66 -0.73
C GLU A 219 20.69 9.12 0.03
N GLY A 220 19.54 9.19 -0.66
CA GLY A 220 18.28 9.65 -0.07
C GLY A 220 17.72 8.69 0.99
N LEU A 221 17.87 7.39 0.78
CA LEU A 221 17.50 6.36 1.76
C LEU A 221 18.30 6.50 3.06
N ALA A 222 19.63 6.60 2.97
CA ALA A 222 20.48 6.79 4.14
C ALA A 222 20.12 8.07 4.92
N MET A 223 19.88 9.17 4.20
CA MET A 223 19.50 10.45 4.81
C MET A 223 18.14 10.41 5.53
N LEU A 224 17.18 9.58 5.10
CA LEU A 224 15.92 9.35 5.84
C LEU A 224 16.17 8.59 7.15
N ALA A 225 16.97 7.52 7.09
CA ALA A 225 17.33 6.70 8.25
C ALA A 225 18.08 7.51 9.32
N GLU A 226 19.04 8.36 8.91
CA GLU A 226 19.71 9.34 9.78
C GLU A 226 18.74 10.23 10.58
N ARG A 227 17.55 10.51 10.03
CA ARG A 227 16.55 11.44 10.56
C ARG A 227 15.35 10.72 11.21
N LYS A 228 15.43 9.40 11.43
CA LYS A 228 14.32 8.55 11.93
C LYS A 228 13.02 8.67 11.12
N ILE A 229 13.11 8.90 9.81
CA ILE A 229 11.97 8.84 8.89
C ILE A 229 11.89 7.42 8.35
N LEU A 230 10.71 6.78 8.45
CA LEU A 230 10.55 5.38 8.10
C LEU A 230 10.48 5.22 6.57
N ALA A 231 11.46 4.50 6.01
CA ALA A 231 11.57 4.28 4.58
C ALA A 231 10.99 2.92 4.16
N LYS A 232 10.00 2.93 3.27
CA LYS A 232 9.51 1.76 2.52
C LYS A 232 10.21 1.75 1.16
N VAL A 233 10.73 0.61 0.73
CA VAL A 233 11.23 0.44 -0.64
C VAL A 233 10.20 -0.31 -1.47
N ASN A 234 9.78 0.27 -2.59
CA ASN A 234 9.03 -0.41 -3.64
C ASN A 234 10.01 -0.94 -4.68
N SER A 235 9.77 -2.17 -5.13
CA SER A 235 10.56 -2.80 -6.20
C SER A 235 9.65 -3.55 -7.16
N VAL A 236 9.77 -3.29 -8.45
CA VAL A 236 9.03 -4.00 -9.50
C VAL A 236 9.89 -5.18 -9.98
N MET A 237 9.40 -6.41 -9.78
CA MET A 237 10.00 -7.64 -10.28
C MET A 237 9.72 -7.80 -11.77
N ILE A 238 10.79 -7.78 -12.56
CA ILE A 238 10.78 -7.87 -14.02
C ILE A 238 11.57 -9.13 -14.43
N PRO A 239 10.90 -10.23 -14.84
CA PRO A 239 11.54 -11.48 -15.19
C PRO A 239 12.62 -11.35 -16.27
N GLY A 240 13.79 -11.94 -16.02
CA GLY A 240 14.99 -11.86 -16.85
C GLY A 240 15.67 -10.48 -16.87
N VAL A 241 15.28 -9.53 -16.02
CA VAL A 241 15.85 -8.17 -15.95
C VAL A 241 16.45 -7.87 -14.59
N ASN A 242 15.68 -8.01 -13.50
CA ASN A 242 16.12 -7.73 -12.13
C ASN A 242 15.63 -8.76 -11.10
N ASP A 243 14.95 -9.82 -11.53
CA ASP A 243 14.41 -10.89 -10.70
C ASP A 243 15.45 -11.63 -9.86
N GLU A 244 16.66 -11.85 -10.38
CA GLU A 244 17.78 -12.35 -9.56
C GLU A 244 18.40 -11.22 -8.72
N HIS A 245 18.54 -10.02 -9.29
CA HIS A 245 19.20 -8.86 -8.68
C HIS A 245 18.48 -8.31 -7.44
N LEU A 246 17.16 -8.49 -7.35
CA LEU A 246 16.34 -7.92 -6.28
C LEU A 246 16.68 -8.47 -4.88
N VAL A 247 17.40 -9.59 -4.78
CA VAL A 247 17.97 -10.06 -3.50
C VAL A 247 19.11 -9.14 -3.03
N GLU A 248 20.04 -8.78 -3.92
CA GLU A 248 21.11 -7.82 -3.61
C GLU A 248 20.55 -6.43 -3.32
N VAL A 249 19.51 -6.00 -4.05
CA VAL A 249 18.78 -4.76 -3.75
C VAL A 249 18.17 -4.83 -2.35
N SER A 250 17.49 -5.95 -1.98
CA SER A 250 16.88 -6.14 -0.66
C SER A 250 17.89 -6.05 0.47
N GLN A 251 19.04 -6.72 0.32
CA GLN A 251 20.16 -6.63 1.26
C GLN A 251 20.68 -5.20 1.35
N LYS A 252 20.92 -4.53 0.22
CA LYS A 252 21.54 -3.21 0.22
C LYS A 252 20.63 -2.10 0.78
N VAL A 253 19.31 -2.20 0.59
CA VAL A 253 18.39 -1.24 1.22
C VAL A 253 18.18 -1.53 2.70
N HIS A 254 18.28 -2.79 3.15
CA HIS A 254 18.31 -3.12 4.58
C HIS A 254 19.53 -2.50 5.28
N GLU A 255 20.74 -2.66 4.71
CA GLU A 255 21.98 -2.05 5.23
C GLU A 255 21.89 -0.52 5.39
N LEU A 256 21.07 0.15 4.57
CA LEU A 256 20.88 1.60 4.57
C LEU A 256 19.68 2.07 5.41
N GLY A 257 19.03 1.16 6.16
CA GLY A 257 17.96 1.50 7.09
C GLY A 257 16.55 1.55 6.49
N ALA A 258 16.29 0.89 5.37
CA ALA A 258 14.90 0.67 4.93
C ALA A 258 14.15 -0.21 5.95
N PHE A 259 12.99 0.28 6.41
CA PHE A 259 12.18 -0.39 7.42
C PHE A 259 11.35 -1.56 6.83
N LEU A 260 10.95 -1.44 5.56
CA LEU A 260 10.04 -2.36 4.87
C LEU A 260 10.40 -2.43 3.38
N HIS A 261 10.46 -3.63 2.80
CA HIS A 261 10.59 -3.85 1.37
C HIS A 261 9.27 -4.39 0.81
N ASN A 262 8.84 -3.89 -0.36
CA ASN A 262 7.59 -4.23 -1.04
C ASN A 262 7.92 -4.62 -2.49
N VAL A 263 8.20 -5.91 -2.70
CA VAL A 263 8.45 -6.48 -4.04
C VAL A 263 7.11 -6.80 -4.71
N MET A 264 6.84 -6.10 -5.81
CA MET A 264 5.59 -6.13 -6.57
C MET A 264 5.80 -6.75 -7.96
N PRO A 265 4.77 -7.37 -8.57
CA PRO A 265 4.90 -7.91 -9.92
C PRO A 265 4.95 -6.79 -10.98
N LEU A 266 5.74 -6.98 -12.04
CA LEU A 266 5.55 -6.24 -13.28
C LEU A 266 4.17 -6.57 -13.88
N VAL A 267 3.34 -5.55 -14.05
CA VAL A 267 2.14 -5.62 -14.89
C VAL A 267 2.49 -5.17 -16.31
N SER A 268 2.30 -6.05 -17.29
CA SER A 268 2.70 -5.81 -18.68
C SER A 268 1.63 -6.17 -19.72
N ALA A 269 0.34 -6.06 -19.37
CA ALA A 269 -0.74 -6.16 -20.33
C ALA A 269 -0.57 -5.07 -21.43
N PRO A 270 -0.60 -5.41 -22.75
CA PRO A 270 -0.33 -4.45 -23.82
C PRO A 270 -1.29 -3.25 -23.86
N GLU A 271 -2.51 -3.43 -23.36
CA GLU A 271 -3.54 -2.40 -23.20
C GLU A 271 -3.09 -1.17 -22.39
N HIS A 272 -2.16 -1.34 -21.44
CA HIS A 272 -1.61 -0.21 -20.68
C HIS A 272 -0.63 0.64 -21.49
N GLY A 273 -0.24 0.21 -22.70
CA GLY A 273 0.62 0.97 -23.62
C GLY A 273 2.02 1.29 -23.09
N THR A 274 2.53 0.49 -22.15
CA THR A 274 3.89 0.61 -21.61
C THR A 274 4.91 0.03 -22.59
N VAL A 275 6.18 0.43 -22.51
CA VAL A 275 7.21 -0.11 -23.42
C VAL A 275 7.33 -1.63 -23.25
N PHE A 276 7.35 -2.12 -22.02
CA PHE A 276 7.38 -3.57 -21.74
C PHE A 276 6.13 -4.32 -22.19
N GLY A 277 4.93 -3.75 -22.04
CA GLY A 277 3.70 -4.38 -22.53
C GLY A 277 3.64 -4.43 -24.06
N LEU A 278 4.08 -3.37 -24.73
CA LEU A 278 4.16 -3.32 -26.19
C LEU A 278 5.31 -4.16 -26.77
N SER A 279 6.36 -4.44 -25.99
CA SER A 279 7.47 -5.32 -26.38
C SER A 279 7.28 -6.80 -26.01
N GLY A 280 6.15 -7.17 -25.41
CA GLY A 280 5.87 -8.56 -24.99
C GLY A 280 6.71 -9.06 -23.82
N GLN A 281 7.32 -8.17 -23.01
CA GLN A 281 7.97 -8.57 -21.76
C GLN A 281 6.90 -9.08 -20.79
N ARG A 282 7.04 -10.32 -20.29
CA ARG A 282 6.06 -10.87 -19.33
C ARG A 282 6.25 -10.32 -17.91
N GLY A 283 5.16 -10.33 -17.14
CA GLY A 283 5.20 -10.28 -15.67
C GLY A 283 5.58 -11.62 -15.04
N PRO A 284 5.94 -11.62 -13.74
CA PRO A 284 6.19 -12.84 -12.98
C PRO A 284 4.88 -13.58 -12.67
N THR A 285 4.96 -14.88 -12.43
CA THR A 285 3.88 -15.66 -11.82
C THR A 285 3.82 -15.44 -10.30
N ALA A 286 2.70 -15.80 -9.66
CA ALA A 286 2.57 -15.71 -8.21
C ALA A 286 3.61 -16.57 -7.46
N GLN A 287 3.95 -17.76 -7.99
CA GLN A 287 4.98 -18.63 -7.42
C GLN A 287 6.38 -18.01 -7.51
N GLU A 288 6.73 -17.41 -8.64
CA GLU A 288 8.02 -16.71 -8.82
C GLU A 288 8.12 -15.49 -7.90
N LEU A 289 7.04 -14.71 -7.78
CA LEU A 289 6.98 -13.55 -6.89
C LEU A 289 7.13 -13.97 -5.41
N LYS A 290 6.42 -15.02 -4.97
CA LYS A 290 6.56 -15.56 -3.62
C LYS A 290 7.98 -16.07 -3.37
N ALA A 291 8.55 -16.84 -4.30
CA ALA A 291 9.91 -17.38 -4.17
C ALA A 291 10.98 -16.26 -4.08
N LEU A 292 10.80 -15.14 -4.79
CA LEU A 292 11.66 -13.97 -4.65
C LEU A 292 11.44 -13.25 -3.31
N GLN A 293 10.20 -13.01 -2.90
CA GLN A 293 9.87 -12.41 -1.60
C GLN A 293 10.48 -13.20 -0.44
N ASP A 294 10.34 -14.53 -0.46
CA ASP A 294 10.86 -15.44 0.56
C ASP A 294 12.41 -15.43 0.59
N ARG A 295 13.07 -15.38 -0.58
CA ARG A 295 14.53 -15.18 -0.69
C ARG A 295 14.99 -13.82 -0.15
N CYS A 296 14.24 -12.76 -0.41
CA CYS A 296 14.55 -11.40 0.05
C CYS A 296 14.34 -11.23 1.57
N GLU A 297 13.37 -11.94 2.15
CA GLU A 297 13.12 -12.00 3.60
C GLU A 297 14.26 -12.78 4.29
N GLY A 298 14.48 -14.05 3.91
CA GLY A 298 15.49 -14.91 4.52
C GLY A 298 16.95 -14.53 4.23
N GLY A 299 17.22 -13.83 3.12
CA GLY A 299 18.57 -13.43 2.72
C GLY A 299 19.06 -12.11 3.33
N ALA A 300 18.20 -11.36 4.02
CA ALA A 300 18.51 -10.02 4.54
C ALA A 300 17.94 -9.71 5.93
N ASP A 301 17.13 -10.59 6.54
CA ASP A 301 16.29 -10.30 7.73
C ASP A 301 15.39 -9.06 7.49
N MET A 302 14.95 -8.89 6.23
CA MET A 302 14.19 -7.73 5.75
C MET A 302 12.68 -7.97 5.87
N ASN A 303 11.99 -7.06 6.54
CA ASN A 303 10.52 -7.03 6.60
C ASN A 303 9.94 -6.94 5.17
N MET A 304 9.19 -7.97 4.75
CA MET A 304 8.55 -8.01 3.44
C MET A 304 7.06 -7.66 3.53
N MET A 305 6.62 -6.65 2.78
CA MET A 305 5.21 -6.28 2.66
C MET A 305 4.48 -7.26 1.73
N ARG A 306 3.44 -7.91 2.24
CA ARG A 306 2.63 -8.89 1.47
C ARG A 306 1.18 -8.46 1.25
N HIS A 307 0.72 -7.38 1.89
CA HIS A 307 -0.64 -6.82 1.82
C HIS A 307 -0.77 -5.58 0.90
N CYS A 308 0.14 -5.41 -0.07
CA CYS A 308 0.13 -4.25 -0.97
C CYS A 308 -0.86 -4.42 -2.14
N ARG A 309 -1.68 -3.40 -2.41
CA ARG A 309 -2.71 -3.39 -3.46
C ARG A 309 -2.54 -2.30 -4.54
N GLN A 310 -1.35 -1.70 -4.64
CA GLN A 310 -1.03 -0.66 -5.64
C GLN A 310 -2.11 0.44 -5.77
N CYS A 311 -2.40 1.19 -4.70
CA CYS A 311 -3.52 2.15 -4.70
C CYS A 311 -3.31 3.34 -5.66
N ARG A 312 -4.41 3.75 -6.32
CA ARG A 312 -4.50 4.93 -7.21
C ARG A 312 -3.88 6.19 -6.60
N ALA A 313 -3.49 7.18 -7.41
CA ALA A 313 -2.93 8.44 -6.88
C ALA A 313 -3.99 9.38 -6.26
N ASP A 314 -5.27 8.98 -6.30
CA ASP A 314 -6.46 9.62 -5.73
C ASP A 314 -7.30 8.69 -4.82
N ALA A 315 -6.79 7.48 -4.50
CA ALA A 315 -7.52 6.47 -3.73
C ALA A 315 -7.93 6.96 -2.34
N VAL A 316 -9.12 6.55 -1.87
CA VAL A 316 -9.71 6.96 -0.59
C VAL A 316 -10.31 5.74 0.10
N GLY A 317 -10.00 5.49 1.38
CA GLY A 317 -10.66 4.44 2.16
C GLY A 317 -9.71 3.37 2.72
N LEU A 318 -10.26 2.19 3.02
CA LEU A 318 -9.51 1.05 3.56
C LEU A 318 -8.71 0.33 2.45
N LEU A 319 -7.80 -0.57 2.83
CA LEU A 319 -7.13 -1.43 1.86
C LEU A 319 -8.12 -2.49 1.34
N GLY A 320 -8.51 -2.36 0.07
CA GLY A 320 -9.53 -3.19 -0.59
C GLY A 320 -10.88 -2.47 -0.82
N GLU A 321 -11.15 -1.39 -0.09
CA GLU A 321 -12.38 -0.60 -0.19
C GLU A 321 -12.07 0.85 -0.60
N ASP A 322 -11.98 1.07 -1.92
CA ASP A 322 -11.78 2.40 -2.50
C ASP A 322 -13.11 3.13 -2.71
N ARG A 323 -13.31 4.20 -1.93
CA ARG A 323 -14.48 5.07 -1.86
C ARG A 323 -14.25 6.43 -2.56
N GLY A 324 -13.20 6.55 -3.37
CA GLY A 324 -12.81 7.81 -4.03
C GLY A 324 -13.92 8.46 -4.88
N ASP A 325 -14.79 7.63 -5.45
CA ASP A 325 -15.88 8.04 -6.35
C ASP A 325 -17.07 8.69 -5.60
N GLU A 326 -17.15 8.56 -4.26
CA GLU A 326 -18.13 9.29 -3.42
C GLU A 326 -17.81 10.80 -3.31
N PHE A 327 -16.57 11.20 -3.61
CA PHE A 327 -16.03 12.54 -3.36
C PHE A 327 -15.72 13.26 -4.68
N SER A 328 -16.77 13.57 -5.45
CA SER A 328 -16.66 14.28 -6.74
C SER A 328 -16.21 15.75 -6.57
N PRO A 329 -15.62 16.38 -7.61
CA PRO A 329 -15.11 17.76 -7.54
C PRO A 329 -16.10 18.79 -6.96
N GLU A 330 -17.37 18.67 -7.30
CA GLU A 330 -18.45 19.58 -6.88
C GLU A 330 -18.65 19.60 -5.36
N THR A 331 -18.26 18.53 -4.66
CA THR A 331 -18.43 18.40 -3.20
C THR A 331 -17.43 19.24 -2.40
N TYR A 332 -16.26 19.57 -2.97
CA TYR A 332 -15.21 20.30 -2.25
C TYR A 332 -14.62 21.52 -2.96
N GLN A 333 -14.60 21.58 -4.29
CA GLN A 333 -13.95 22.70 -5.01
C GLN A 333 -14.62 24.04 -4.71
N GLY A 334 -13.81 25.04 -4.38
CA GLY A 334 -14.28 26.39 -4.03
C GLY A 334 -15.10 26.50 -2.74
N ARG A 335 -15.19 25.44 -1.92
CA ARG A 335 -15.92 25.44 -0.64
C ARG A 335 -14.96 25.56 0.55
N GLU A 336 -15.36 26.33 1.56
CA GLU A 336 -14.75 26.23 2.89
C GLU A 336 -15.41 25.07 3.65
N ILE A 337 -14.60 24.13 4.13
CA ILE A 337 -15.04 22.89 4.76
C ILE A 337 -14.50 22.87 6.18
N ALA A 338 -15.40 22.69 7.15
CA ALA A 338 -15.04 22.49 8.55
C ALA A 338 -14.43 21.10 8.75
N TYR A 339 -13.54 20.96 9.74
CA TYR A 339 -12.81 19.73 10.00
C TYR A 339 -13.27 19.10 11.31
N ASP A 340 -13.85 17.90 11.26
CA ASP A 340 -14.42 17.22 12.44
C ASP A 340 -13.35 16.47 13.25
N LEU A 341 -12.45 17.23 13.88
CA LEU A 341 -11.39 16.68 14.73
C LEU A 341 -11.97 15.90 15.94
N GLU A 342 -13.02 16.41 16.59
CA GLU A 342 -13.61 15.78 17.77
C GLU A 342 -14.28 14.44 17.42
N GLY A 343 -15.06 14.39 16.33
CA GLY A 343 -15.69 13.17 15.85
C GLY A 343 -14.69 12.12 15.37
N ARG A 344 -13.57 12.54 14.77
CA ARG A 344 -12.44 11.66 14.40
C ARG A 344 -11.75 11.07 15.62
N GLN A 345 -11.44 11.90 16.62
CA GLN A 345 -10.85 11.44 17.88
C GLN A 345 -11.76 10.44 18.61
N ALA A 346 -13.08 10.70 18.64
CA ALA A 346 -14.06 9.77 19.21
C ALA A 346 -14.12 8.42 18.46
N ALA A 347 -14.03 8.43 17.12
CA ALA A 347 -13.98 7.21 16.31
C ALA A 347 -12.66 6.43 16.49
N HIS A 348 -11.51 7.11 16.52
CA HIS A 348 -10.23 6.48 16.82
C HIS A 348 -10.22 5.84 18.23
N ALA A 349 -10.85 6.48 19.23
CA ALA A 349 -11.02 5.91 20.57
C ALA A 349 -12.07 4.77 20.65
N GLN A 350 -12.79 4.46 19.57
CA GLN A 350 -13.57 3.22 19.44
C GLN A 350 -12.73 2.13 18.76
N ILE A 351 -11.97 2.48 17.72
CA ILE A 351 -11.04 1.57 17.02
C ILE A 351 -10.01 0.97 17.99
N GLU A 352 -9.33 1.80 18.79
CA GLU A 352 -8.26 1.30 19.66
C GLU A 352 -8.80 0.38 20.78
N ARG A 353 -10.01 0.64 21.31
CA ARG A 353 -10.65 -0.29 22.26
C ARG A 353 -10.96 -1.64 21.62
N TRP A 354 -11.49 -1.66 20.40
CA TRP A 354 -11.70 -2.92 19.67
C TRP A 354 -10.36 -3.63 19.39
N ARG A 355 -9.27 -2.90 19.12
CA ARG A 355 -7.93 -3.49 18.97
C ARG A 355 -7.35 -4.02 20.28
N GLU A 356 -7.64 -3.40 21.43
CA GLU A 356 -7.29 -3.92 22.75
C GLU A 356 -8.10 -5.19 23.07
N GLU A 357 -9.40 -5.20 22.81
CA GLU A 357 -10.30 -6.36 22.99
C GLU A 357 -9.86 -7.54 22.09
N ASN A 358 -9.64 -7.30 20.79
CA ASN A 358 -9.13 -8.30 19.84
C ASN A 358 -7.73 -8.81 20.23
N ARG A 359 -6.87 -7.97 20.81
CA ARG A 359 -5.54 -8.37 21.30
C ARG A 359 -5.64 -9.28 22.51
N ALA A 360 -6.51 -8.95 23.46
CA ALA A 360 -6.78 -9.82 24.61
C ALA A 360 -7.34 -11.18 24.16
N GLU A 361 -8.26 -11.23 23.18
CA GLU A 361 -8.77 -12.51 22.67
C GLU A 361 -7.65 -13.34 22.01
N ARG A 362 -6.81 -12.75 21.16
CA ARG A 362 -5.64 -13.42 20.55
C ARG A 362 -4.68 -14.01 21.59
N GLU A 363 -4.43 -13.27 22.68
CA GLU A 363 -3.58 -13.72 23.79
C GLU A 363 -4.23 -14.88 24.56
N THR A 364 -5.54 -14.84 24.84
CA THR A 364 -6.25 -15.96 25.49
C THR A 364 -6.33 -17.22 24.64
N LEU A 365 -6.42 -17.08 23.32
CA LEU A 365 -6.42 -18.20 22.36
C LEU A 365 -5.02 -18.78 22.10
N SER A 366 -3.96 -18.18 22.66
CA SER A 366 -2.55 -18.53 22.39
C SER A 366 -2.15 -18.47 20.89
N ILE A 367 -2.91 -17.74 20.06
CA ILE A 367 -2.61 -17.55 18.62
C ILE A 367 -1.55 -16.46 18.48
N THR A 368 -0.37 -16.78 18.98
CA THR A 368 0.80 -15.93 18.85
C THR A 368 1.43 -16.18 17.49
N GLY A 369 1.27 -15.23 16.56
CA GLY A 369 1.95 -15.29 15.25
C GLY A 369 3.49 -15.36 15.36
N THR A 370 4.04 -15.06 16.55
CA THR A 370 5.44 -15.22 16.97
C THR A 370 5.84 -16.64 17.35
N GLY A 371 4.95 -17.62 17.21
CA GLY A 371 5.35 -19.03 17.18
C GLY A 371 6.28 -19.32 16.00
N SER A 372 7.23 -20.24 16.19
CA SER A 372 7.97 -20.83 15.08
C SER A 372 6.98 -21.49 14.11
N LYS A 373 7.09 -21.20 12.81
CA LYS A 373 6.23 -21.79 11.77
C LYS A 373 6.20 -23.33 11.95
N PRO A 374 5.01 -23.97 12.03
CA PRO A 374 4.88 -25.43 12.01
C PRO A 374 5.46 -26.03 10.74
N GLU A 375 5.94 -27.29 10.80
CA GLU A 375 6.46 -27.98 9.62
C GLU A 375 5.33 -28.24 8.59
N ASP A 376 4.17 -28.69 9.06
CA ASP A 376 2.94 -28.80 8.27
C ASP A 376 2.14 -27.50 8.30
N THR A 377 1.94 -26.90 7.12
CA THR A 377 1.04 -25.75 6.93
C THR A 377 0.25 -25.84 5.63
N VAL A 378 -1.01 -25.44 5.67
CA VAL A 378 -1.91 -25.35 4.50
C VAL A 378 -2.24 -23.89 4.16
N LEU A 379 -2.68 -23.64 2.92
CA LEU A 379 -3.24 -22.34 2.54
C LEU A 379 -4.74 -22.30 2.82
N VAL A 380 -5.20 -21.20 3.42
CA VAL A 380 -6.61 -20.95 3.80
C VAL A 380 -7.01 -19.58 3.26
N ALA A 381 -8.05 -19.55 2.45
CA ALA A 381 -8.60 -18.33 1.86
C ALA A 381 -9.71 -17.75 2.75
N VAL A 382 -9.78 -16.42 2.86
CA VAL A 382 -10.73 -15.73 3.76
C VAL A 382 -11.42 -14.56 3.05
N ALA A 383 -12.75 -14.51 3.11
CA ALA A 383 -13.54 -13.37 2.66
C ALA A 383 -13.77 -12.39 3.82
N THR A 384 -13.25 -11.18 3.70
CA THR A 384 -13.41 -10.10 4.70
C THR A 384 -13.51 -8.72 4.04
N LYS A 385 -14.09 -7.76 4.77
CA LYS A 385 -14.02 -6.31 4.51
C LYS A 385 -13.04 -5.58 5.44
N GLY A 386 -12.36 -6.28 6.35
CA GLY A 386 -11.55 -5.69 7.42
C GLY A 386 -12.12 -5.94 8.83
N SER A 387 -11.74 -5.09 9.78
CA SER A 387 -11.99 -5.22 11.22
C SER A 387 -11.51 -6.53 11.87
N GLY A 388 -10.60 -7.26 11.23
CA GLY A 388 -10.00 -8.49 11.77
C GLY A 388 -10.93 -9.72 11.85
N VAL A 389 -12.13 -9.66 11.25
CA VAL A 389 -13.18 -10.70 11.31
C VAL A 389 -13.57 -11.24 9.94
N VAL A 390 -14.00 -12.50 9.89
CA VAL A 390 -14.62 -13.13 8.71
C VAL A 390 -16.05 -12.60 8.59
N ASN A 391 -16.27 -11.60 7.74
CA ASN A 391 -17.53 -10.85 7.69
C ASN A 391 -18.15 -10.74 6.28
N GLN A 392 -17.52 -11.29 5.24
CA GLN A 392 -17.98 -11.16 3.86
C GLN A 392 -18.59 -12.46 3.30
N HIS A 393 -19.70 -12.30 2.59
CA HIS A 393 -20.40 -13.38 1.87
C HIS A 393 -19.66 -13.70 0.56
N PHE A 394 -19.46 -15.00 0.25
CA PHE A 394 -18.69 -15.46 -0.92
C PHE A 394 -19.09 -14.75 -2.23
N GLY A 395 -20.40 -14.70 -2.53
CA GLY A 395 -20.97 -13.99 -3.69
C GLY A 395 -20.73 -12.48 -3.80
N HIS A 396 -20.34 -11.80 -2.73
CA HIS A 396 -20.02 -10.38 -2.75
C HIS A 396 -18.51 -10.11 -2.59
N ALA A 397 -17.70 -11.14 -2.37
CA ALA A 397 -16.25 -11.01 -2.29
C ALA A 397 -15.70 -10.43 -3.61
N THR A 398 -14.89 -9.38 -3.48
CA THR A 398 -14.03 -8.83 -4.53
C THR A 398 -12.59 -9.31 -4.39
N GLU A 399 -12.30 -10.06 -3.33
CA GLU A 399 -10.97 -10.51 -2.94
C GLU A 399 -11.06 -11.63 -1.90
N PHE A 400 -10.03 -12.47 -1.86
CA PHE A 400 -9.77 -13.42 -0.78
C PHE A 400 -8.38 -13.17 -0.19
N TRP A 401 -8.30 -13.19 1.14
CA TRP A 401 -7.05 -13.06 1.88
C TRP A 401 -6.50 -14.47 2.12
N ILE A 402 -5.30 -14.74 1.63
CA ILE A 402 -4.69 -16.07 1.65
C ILE A 402 -3.71 -16.13 2.83
N TYR A 403 -4.08 -16.91 3.82
CA TYR A 403 -3.26 -17.21 4.98
C TYR A 403 -2.55 -18.55 4.80
N GLU A 404 -1.31 -18.64 5.26
CA GLU A 404 -0.65 -19.90 5.57
C GLU A 404 -0.97 -20.24 7.02
N ALA A 405 -1.44 -21.46 7.28
CA ALA A 405 -2.06 -21.85 8.54
C ALA A 405 -1.57 -23.23 9.03
N GLY A 406 -1.45 -23.40 10.34
CA GLY A 406 -1.10 -24.65 11.01
C GLY A 406 -1.51 -24.62 12.48
N LEU A 407 -1.02 -25.56 13.29
CA LEU A 407 -1.41 -25.69 14.69
C LEU A 407 -1.18 -24.38 15.49
N ASN A 408 -2.28 -23.75 15.92
CA ASN A 408 -2.32 -22.47 16.63
C ASN A 408 -1.55 -21.31 15.96
N TRP A 409 -1.35 -21.39 14.64
CA TRP A 409 -0.52 -20.45 13.88
C TRP A 409 -1.18 -20.04 12.56
N ALA A 410 -1.17 -18.74 12.26
CA ALA A 410 -1.71 -18.17 11.05
C ALA A 410 -0.87 -16.96 10.59
N ARG A 411 -0.54 -16.90 9.29
CA ARG A 411 0.21 -15.79 8.68
C ARG A 411 -0.40 -15.42 7.34
N LEU A 412 -0.81 -14.15 7.16
CA LEU A 412 -1.21 -13.63 5.85
C LEU A 412 -0.01 -13.67 4.89
N VAL A 413 -0.12 -14.41 3.78
CA VAL A 413 0.96 -14.57 2.79
C VAL A 413 0.66 -13.91 1.45
N GLN A 414 -0.61 -13.80 1.07
CA GLN A 414 -1.03 -13.15 -0.18
C GLN A 414 -2.47 -12.66 -0.06
N THR A 415 -2.91 -11.85 -1.02
CA THR A 415 -4.31 -11.53 -1.29
C THR A 415 -4.58 -11.74 -2.78
N ARG A 416 -5.78 -12.20 -3.15
CA ARG A 416 -6.16 -12.52 -4.54
C ARG A 416 -7.47 -11.83 -4.89
N ASP A 417 -7.44 -10.98 -5.91
CA ASP A 417 -8.59 -10.17 -6.33
C ASP A 417 -9.50 -10.98 -7.27
N VAL A 418 -10.82 -10.95 -7.04
CA VAL A 418 -11.83 -11.69 -7.81
C VAL A 418 -12.95 -10.78 -8.32
N GLN A 419 -13.60 -11.16 -9.41
CA GLN A 419 -14.82 -10.50 -9.86
C GLN A 419 -16.00 -11.01 -9.03
N ARG A 420 -16.91 -10.11 -8.62
CA ARG A 420 -18.20 -10.52 -8.02
C ARG A 420 -18.97 -11.36 -9.05
N TYR A 421 -19.42 -12.56 -8.68
CA TYR A 421 -20.29 -13.37 -9.54
C TYR A 421 -21.78 -13.13 -9.26
N CYS A 422 -22.14 -12.38 -8.22
CA CYS A 422 -23.52 -12.10 -7.83
C CYS A 422 -23.75 -10.59 -7.67
N GLU A 423 -24.69 -10.05 -8.45
CA GLU A 423 -25.18 -8.67 -8.34
C GLU A 423 -26.61 -8.57 -7.77
N GLY A 424 -27.27 -9.70 -7.50
CA GLY A 424 -28.60 -9.74 -6.89
C GLY A 424 -29.54 -10.79 -7.49
N ALA A 425 -30.78 -10.79 -7.00
CA ALA A 425 -31.74 -11.90 -7.13
C ALA A 425 -32.42 -12.08 -8.50
N THR A 426 -31.86 -11.54 -9.60
CA THR A 426 -32.53 -11.55 -10.93
C THR A 426 -31.71 -12.07 -12.10
N GLU A 427 -30.37 -12.12 -12.06
CA GLU A 427 -29.55 -12.51 -13.23
C GLU A 427 -28.48 -13.56 -12.91
N CYS A 428 -28.90 -14.80 -12.66
CA CYS A 428 -28.02 -15.98 -12.66
C CYS A 428 -27.69 -16.46 -14.09
N GLY A 429 -27.19 -15.55 -14.94
CA GLY A 429 -26.89 -15.79 -16.36
C GLY A 429 -25.45 -16.28 -16.60
N ASP A 430 -24.47 -15.43 -16.32
CA ASP A 430 -23.05 -15.64 -16.68
C ASP A 430 -22.16 -16.15 -15.52
N GLY A 431 -22.74 -16.27 -14.31
CA GLY A 431 -22.02 -16.46 -13.05
C GLY A 431 -21.14 -17.71 -12.95
N ALA A 432 -21.48 -18.79 -13.67
CA ALA A 432 -20.66 -20.01 -13.72
C ALA A 432 -19.22 -19.69 -14.19
N SER A 433 -19.07 -18.90 -15.25
CA SER A 433 -17.77 -18.54 -15.79
C SER A 433 -16.92 -17.64 -14.87
N VAL A 434 -17.48 -17.11 -13.79
CA VAL A 434 -16.78 -16.33 -12.76
C VAL A 434 -16.49 -17.19 -11.53
N LEU A 435 -17.42 -18.08 -11.18
CA LEU A 435 -17.24 -19.12 -10.16
C LEU A 435 -16.07 -20.05 -10.53
N ASP A 436 -16.04 -20.58 -11.76
CA ASP A 436 -14.97 -21.45 -12.28
C ASP A 436 -13.58 -20.78 -12.16
N LYS A 437 -13.49 -19.48 -12.49
CA LYS A 437 -12.25 -18.69 -12.37
C LYS A 437 -11.84 -18.47 -10.92
N THR A 438 -12.81 -18.26 -10.04
CA THR A 438 -12.58 -18.09 -8.60
C THR A 438 -12.07 -19.38 -7.97
N ILE A 439 -12.70 -20.52 -8.29
CA ILE A 439 -12.27 -21.85 -7.85
C ILE A 439 -10.87 -22.17 -8.40
N ALA A 440 -10.60 -21.94 -9.69
CA ALA A 440 -9.28 -22.12 -10.26
C ALA A 440 -8.22 -21.23 -9.59
N MET A 441 -8.57 -20.00 -9.22
CA MET A 441 -7.71 -19.07 -8.48
C MET A 441 -7.47 -19.46 -7.02
N LEU A 442 -8.31 -20.34 -6.44
CA LEU A 442 -8.22 -20.84 -5.07
C LEU A 442 -7.81 -22.32 -4.97
N SER A 443 -7.47 -22.95 -6.11
CA SER A 443 -7.18 -24.40 -6.23
C SER A 443 -5.93 -24.92 -5.51
N ASP A 444 -5.13 -24.04 -4.89
CA ASP A 444 -4.03 -24.38 -3.99
C ASP A 444 -4.36 -24.14 -2.50
N CYS A 445 -5.58 -23.71 -2.19
CA CYS A 445 -6.09 -23.49 -0.85
C CYS A 445 -6.89 -24.71 -0.38
N ALA A 446 -6.64 -25.18 0.84
CA ALA A 446 -7.36 -26.32 1.41
C ALA A 446 -8.76 -25.94 1.94
N ALA A 447 -9.02 -24.66 2.20
CA ALA A 447 -10.31 -24.17 2.70
C ALA A 447 -10.60 -22.72 2.28
N VAL A 448 -11.89 -22.35 2.29
CA VAL A 448 -12.42 -20.99 2.04
C VAL A 448 -13.37 -20.60 3.18
N LEU A 449 -13.03 -19.56 3.92
CA LEU A 449 -13.79 -19.03 5.06
C LEU A 449 -14.58 -17.80 4.64
N CYS A 450 -15.90 -17.84 4.84
CA CYS A 450 -16.83 -16.75 4.53
C CYS A 450 -17.88 -16.59 5.64
N SER A 451 -18.51 -15.42 5.76
CA SER A 451 -19.65 -15.27 6.67
C SER A 451 -20.91 -16.00 6.20
N LYS A 452 -21.00 -16.27 4.89
CA LYS A 452 -22.02 -17.12 4.25
C LYS A 452 -21.56 -17.53 2.84
N ILE A 453 -21.95 -18.74 2.41
CA ILE A 453 -21.69 -19.34 1.09
C ILE A 453 -23.04 -19.77 0.50
N GLY A 454 -23.23 -19.61 -0.81
CA GLY A 454 -24.43 -20.11 -1.51
C GLY A 454 -24.26 -21.58 -1.93
N PRO A 455 -25.34 -22.36 -2.13
CA PRO A 455 -25.25 -23.80 -2.36
C PRO A 455 -24.43 -24.18 -3.61
N GLY A 456 -24.72 -23.63 -4.79
CA GLY A 456 -23.92 -23.94 -5.99
C GLY A 456 -22.41 -23.67 -5.84
N PRO A 457 -21.99 -22.51 -5.28
CA PRO A 457 -20.60 -22.28 -4.89
C PRO A 457 -20.05 -23.19 -3.80
N TYR A 458 -20.87 -23.63 -2.85
CA TYR A 458 -20.49 -24.58 -1.79
C TYR A 458 -20.16 -25.95 -2.41
N ASP A 459 -21.09 -26.50 -3.19
CA ASP A 459 -20.95 -27.76 -3.91
C ASP A 459 -19.70 -27.74 -4.82
N ALA A 460 -19.51 -26.65 -5.58
CA ALA A 460 -18.40 -26.50 -6.51
C ALA A 460 -17.02 -26.27 -5.83
N LEU A 461 -16.99 -25.86 -4.56
CA LEU A 461 -15.76 -25.82 -3.76
C LEU A 461 -15.41 -27.23 -3.26
N GLU A 462 -16.38 -27.99 -2.75
CA GLU A 462 -16.17 -29.40 -2.35
C GLU A 462 -15.73 -30.28 -3.53
N ASP A 463 -16.36 -30.16 -4.70
CA ASP A 463 -15.97 -30.84 -5.94
C ASP A 463 -14.53 -30.50 -6.39
N ALA A 464 -14.02 -29.32 -6.01
CA ALA A 464 -12.65 -28.89 -6.28
C ALA A 464 -11.65 -29.30 -5.19
N GLY A 465 -12.09 -29.96 -4.11
CA GLY A 465 -11.26 -30.33 -2.96
C GLY A 465 -10.95 -29.18 -2.00
N ILE A 466 -11.66 -28.06 -2.09
CA ILE A 466 -11.48 -26.85 -1.27
C ILE A 466 -12.59 -26.81 -0.23
N GLU A 467 -12.28 -26.94 1.06
CA GLU A 467 -13.32 -27.04 2.10
C GLU A 467 -14.05 -25.70 2.34
N PRO A 468 -15.36 -25.59 2.06
CA PRO A 468 -16.14 -24.38 2.35
C PRO A 468 -16.47 -24.28 3.85
N VAL A 469 -16.15 -23.15 4.47
CA VAL A 469 -16.38 -22.91 5.91
C VAL A 469 -17.20 -21.64 6.10
N GLU A 470 -18.41 -21.78 6.65
CA GLU A 470 -19.21 -20.64 7.11
C GLU A 470 -18.85 -20.27 8.55
N VAL A 471 -18.36 -19.06 8.78
CA VAL A 471 -17.89 -18.59 10.08
C VAL A 471 -17.96 -17.07 10.20
N TYR A 472 -18.35 -16.58 11.38
CA TYR A 472 -18.32 -15.15 11.73
C TYR A 472 -17.53 -14.96 13.04
N GLU A 473 -16.20 -14.99 12.92
CA GLU A 473 -15.26 -14.88 14.04
C GLU A 473 -14.02 -14.06 13.64
N LEU A 474 -13.10 -13.83 14.59
CA LEU A 474 -11.75 -13.32 14.30
C LEU A 474 -11.06 -14.21 13.25
N ILE A 475 -10.45 -13.58 12.23
CA ILE A 475 -9.81 -14.26 11.12
C ILE A 475 -8.72 -15.22 11.61
N GLU A 476 -7.85 -14.75 12.51
CA GLU A 476 -6.74 -15.55 13.01
C GLU A 476 -7.20 -16.78 13.82
N LYS A 477 -8.33 -16.68 14.53
CA LYS A 477 -8.99 -17.80 15.21
C LYS A 477 -9.52 -18.82 14.21
N ALA A 478 -10.38 -18.38 13.29
CA ALA A 478 -11.00 -19.26 12.30
C ALA A 478 -9.96 -19.94 11.39
N VAL A 479 -8.92 -19.21 10.99
CA VAL A 479 -7.80 -19.71 10.17
C VAL A 479 -6.94 -20.71 10.95
N ALA A 480 -6.52 -20.41 12.19
CA ALA A 480 -5.68 -21.32 12.96
C ALA A 480 -6.42 -22.62 13.31
N THR A 481 -7.70 -22.54 13.72
CA THR A 481 -8.55 -23.71 13.98
C THR A 481 -8.76 -24.55 12.71
N THR A 482 -9.01 -23.92 11.56
CA THR A 482 -9.16 -24.61 10.28
C THR A 482 -7.85 -25.28 9.84
N GLY A 483 -6.73 -24.55 9.89
CA GLY A 483 -5.41 -25.07 9.54
C GLY A 483 -5.04 -26.28 10.40
N ALA A 484 -5.13 -26.17 11.72
CA ALA A 484 -4.85 -27.24 12.67
C ALA A 484 -5.65 -28.52 12.39
N ARG A 485 -6.97 -28.37 12.14
CA ARG A 485 -7.88 -29.49 11.81
C ARG A 485 -7.51 -30.18 10.51
N ILE A 486 -7.17 -29.42 9.46
CA ILE A 486 -6.80 -29.96 8.15
C ILE A 486 -5.43 -30.64 8.20
N THR A 487 -4.43 -30.03 8.83
CA THR A 487 -3.10 -30.66 8.99
C THR A 487 -3.17 -31.93 9.82
N ALA A 488 -3.97 -31.96 10.89
CA ALA A 488 -4.19 -33.17 11.69
C ALA A 488 -4.87 -34.29 10.87
N ARG A 489 -5.86 -33.96 10.03
CA ARG A 489 -6.50 -34.94 9.14
C ARG A 489 -5.51 -35.52 8.13
N ALA A 490 -4.73 -34.65 7.48
CA ALA A 490 -3.72 -35.07 6.50
C ALA A 490 -2.62 -35.96 7.14
N ALA A 491 -2.18 -35.66 8.36
CA ALA A 491 -1.22 -36.49 9.10
C ALA A 491 -1.80 -37.87 9.47
N ALA A 492 -3.07 -37.93 9.88
CA ALA A 492 -3.76 -39.18 10.17
C ALA A 492 -3.98 -40.04 8.90
N GLU A 493 -4.35 -39.41 7.78
CA GLU A 493 -4.47 -40.06 6.47
C GLU A 493 -3.12 -40.64 6.00
N GLN A 494 -2.01 -39.90 6.18
CA GLN A 494 -0.66 -40.38 5.87
C GLN A 494 -0.21 -41.54 6.76
N ALA A 495 -0.48 -41.48 8.07
CA ALA A 495 -0.19 -42.57 9.00
C ALA A 495 -0.95 -43.85 8.60
N ALA A 496 -2.26 -43.77 8.39
CA ALA A 496 -3.09 -44.89 7.97
C ALA A 496 -2.69 -45.45 6.58
N GLY A 497 -2.17 -44.60 5.69
CA GLY A 497 -1.62 -45.01 4.39
C GLY A 497 -0.23 -45.67 4.45
N SER A 498 0.45 -45.66 5.61
CA SER A 498 1.79 -46.23 5.76
C SER A 498 1.83 -47.69 6.25
N ASP A 499 0.72 -48.21 6.77
CA ASP A 499 0.62 -49.53 7.41
C ASP A 499 0.27 -50.71 6.47
N ASP A 500 0.63 -50.65 5.17
CA ASP A 500 0.61 -51.85 4.29
C ASP A 500 1.83 -52.77 4.54
N ALA A 501 2.03 -53.09 5.82
CA ALA A 501 2.91 -54.14 6.33
C ALA A 501 2.07 -55.11 7.17
N GLY A 502 0.99 -55.61 6.54
CA GLY A 502 -0.26 -55.97 7.21
C GLY A 502 -0.18 -56.92 8.41
N THR A 503 -0.91 -56.56 9.46
CA THR A 503 -1.47 -57.46 10.48
C THR A 503 -2.90 -57.00 10.79
N SER A 504 -3.79 -57.92 11.19
CA SER A 504 -5.24 -57.67 11.29
C SER A 504 -5.61 -56.58 12.30
N PRO A 505 -6.55 -55.66 11.98
CA PRO A 505 -6.92 -54.56 12.87
C PRO A 505 -7.90 -55.01 13.98
N THR A 506 -7.36 -55.18 15.19
CA THR A 506 -8.09 -55.05 16.46
C THR A 506 -7.15 -54.43 17.49
N ASP A 507 -7.68 -53.52 18.31
CA ASP A 507 -7.08 -53.00 19.56
C ASP A 507 -5.88 -52.03 19.45
N VAL A 508 -6.06 -50.86 18.82
CA VAL A 508 -5.39 -49.59 19.24
C VAL A 508 -6.26 -48.35 18.95
N VAL A 509 -7.09 -47.95 19.92
CA VAL A 509 -7.68 -46.61 20.06
C VAL A 509 -7.94 -46.33 21.55
N ALA A 510 -6.87 -46.07 22.30
CA ALA A 510 -6.92 -45.76 23.73
C ALA A 510 -5.63 -45.07 24.22
N GLU A 511 -5.34 -43.85 23.73
CA GLU A 511 -4.55 -42.80 24.43
C GLU A 511 -4.46 -41.52 23.56
N LEU A 512 -5.56 -40.78 23.47
CA LEU A 512 -5.57 -39.35 23.16
C LEU A 512 -6.60 -38.70 24.06
N ASP A 513 -6.12 -37.94 25.05
CA ASP A 513 -6.93 -37.38 26.13
C ASP A 513 -7.65 -36.11 25.64
N LEU A 514 -8.97 -36.19 25.50
CA LEU A 514 -9.80 -35.20 24.78
C LEU A 514 -10.84 -34.53 25.70
N ASP A 515 -10.59 -34.51 27.02
CA ASP A 515 -11.45 -33.93 28.05
C ASP A 515 -11.20 -32.43 28.30
N VAL A 516 -11.25 -31.62 27.22
CA VAL A 516 -11.49 -30.16 27.31
C VAL A 516 -12.46 -29.76 26.21
N LEU A 517 -13.39 -28.83 26.52
CA LEU A 517 -14.49 -28.35 25.66
C LEU A 517 -15.78 -29.21 25.61
N GLY A 518 -16.10 -29.90 26.72
CA GLY A 518 -17.48 -30.34 27.00
C GLY A 518 -18.40 -29.16 27.37
N GLY A 519 -18.91 -28.42 26.38
CA GLY A 519 -19.99 -27.45 26.55
C GLY A 519 -21.37 -28.09 26.36
N GLU A 520 -22.40 -27.60 27.07
CA GLU A 520 -23.74 -28.21 27.05
C GLU A 520 -24.37 -28.18 25.65
N LEU A 521 -24.62 -29.38 25.09
CA LEU A 521 -25.64 -29.59 24.08
C LEU A 521 -27.01 -29.51 24.76
N VAL A 522 -27.81 -28.51 24.39
CA VAL A 522 -29.21 -28.42 24.79
C VAL A 522 -30.05 -29.14 23.75
N ASP A 523 -30.81 -30.16 24.17
CA ASP A 523 -31.72 -30.91 23.30
C ASP A 523 -32.76 -29.98 22.66
N VAL A 524 -32.88 -30.05 21.33
CA VAL A 524 -33.91 -29.33 20.56
C VAL A 524 -34.90 -30.35 20.00
N ASP A 525 -35.78 -30.83 20.87
CA ASP A 525 -36.93 -31.66 20.47
C ASP A 525 -38.12 -31.41 21.42
N LEU A 526 -38.94 -30.41 21.08
CA LEU A 526 -40.35 -30.18 21.47
C LEU A 526 -40.77 -28.73 21.13
N LEU A 527 -41.33 -28.53 19.93
CA LEU A 527 -42.11 -27.32 19.60
C LEU A 527 -43.52 -27.74 19.15
N ASP A 528 -44.52 -27.15 19.79
CA ASP A 528 -45.93 -27.45 19.61
C ASP A 528 -46.49 -26.73 18.36
N PRO A 529 -47.13 -27.41 17.37
CA PRO A 529 -47.48 -26.78 16.10
C PRO A 529 -48.60 -25.73 16.14
N ASP A 530 -49.48 -25.74 17.15
CA ASP A 530 -50.80 -25.07 17.12
C ASP A 530 -50.82 -23.66 17.74
N LEU A 531 -49.74 -22.87 17.63
CA LEU A 531 -49.63 -21.51 18.19
C LEU A 531 -49.12 -20.45 17.19
N MET A 532 -49.84 -20.29 16.08
CA MET A 532 -49.66 -19.20 15.09
C MET A 532 -51.02 -18.71 14.59
N ASP A 533 -51.57 -17.65 15.22
CA ASP A 533 -52.65 -16.81 14.68
C ASP A 533 -52.76 -15.48 15.49
N GLU A 534 -53.58 -14.54 15.00
CA GLU A 534 -53.84 -13.17 15.52
C GLU A 534 -52.72 -12.11 15.29
N ASP A 535 -52.77 -11.53 14.08
CA ASP A 535 -52.17 -10.25 13.67
C ASP A 535 -52.57 -9.08 14.62
N PRO A 536 -51.72 -8.05 14.81
CA PRO A 536 -52.10 -6.78 14.16
C PRO A 536 -50.93 -5.85 13.76
N PHE A 537 -50.96 -5.31 12.54
CA PHE A 537 -51.46 -3.94 12.27
C PHE A 537 -51.39 -3.56 10.77
N GLU A 538 -52.50 -3.07 10.20
CA GLU A 538 -52.52 -2.51 8.84
C GLU A 538 -51.76 -1.17 8.73
N PHE A 539 -51.17 -0.91 7.55
CA PHE A 539 -51.20 0.43 6.97
C PHE A 539 -51.47 0.37 5.46
N ALA A 540 -52.54 1.01 5.01
CA ALA A 540 -53.07 0.83 3.66
C ALA A 540 -52.43 1.77 2.62
N VAL A 541 -52.24 1.25 1.40
CA VAL A 541 -52.07 2.07 0.17
C VAL A 541 -53.16 1.69 -0.82
N THR A 542 -54.11 2.59 -1.04
CA THR A 542 -55.25 2.37 -1.95
C THR A 542 -54.86 2.49 -3.42
N VAL A 543 -55.20 1.48 -4.22
CA VAL A 543 -55.34 1.60 -5.69
C VAL A 543 -56.77 1.22 -6.07
N ARG A 544 -57.47 2.06 -6.85
CA ARG A 544 -58.83 1.77 -7.34
C ARG A 544 -58.80 1.08 -8.71
N PRO A 545 -59.67 0.08 -8.97
CA PRO A 545 -59.68 -0.66 -10.23
C PRO A 545 -60.65 -0.10 -11.29
N GLY A 546 -60.43 -0.49 -12.55
CA GLY A 546 -61.35 -0.29 -13.69
C GLY A 546 -60.70 0.42 -14.88
N SER A 547 -60.89 -0.01 -16.14
CA SER A 547 -61.62 -1.17 -16.65
C SER A 547 -61.20 -1.53 -18.10
N CYS A 548 -61.57 -2.73 -18.56
CA CYS A 548 -61.65 -3.28 -19.93
C CYS A 548 -61.22 -2.38 -21.13
N SER A 549 -60.52 -2.90 -22.15
CA SER A 549 -61.05 -3.98 -23.01
C SER A 549 -60.10 -4.40 -24.15
N GLY A 550 -60.21 -5.66 -24.59
CA GLY A 550 -59.75 -6.16 -25.89
C GLY A 550 -58.23 -6.40 -26.05
N GLY A 551 -57.77 -7.40 -26.82
CA GLY A 551 -58.53 -8.49 -27.45
C GLY A 551 -57.78 -9.17 -28.60
N ALA A 552 -57.55 -10.48 -28.49
CA ALA A 552 -56.90 -11.38 -29.46
C ALA A 552 -55.41 -11.10 -29.79
N GLY A 553 -54.60 -12.09 -30.18
CA GLY A 553 -54.81 -13.54 -30.11
C GLY A 553 -54.12 -14.33 -31.24
N LYS A 554 -53.36 -15.38 -30.85
CA LYS A 554 -52.55 -16.29 -31.70
C LYS A 554 -51.31 -15.61 -32.32
N GLY A 555 -50.15 -16.27 -32.50
CA GLY A 555 -49.72 -17.61 -32.08
C GLY A 555 -49.05 -18.40 -33.22
N GLY A 556 -47.91 -19.07 -32.96
CA GLY A 556 -47.30 -20.02 -33.90
C GLY A 556 -45.77 -20.13 -33.87
N LYS A 557 -45.28 -21.35 -33.59
CA LYS A 557 -44.00 -21.97 -33.97
C LYS A 557 -43.25 -21.27 -35.13
N GLY A 558 -41.93 -21.06 -35.18
CA GLY A 558 -40.82 -21.80 -34.57
C GLY A 558 -39.80 -22.24 -35.65
N GLY A 559 -38.49 -22.10 -35.37
CA GLY A 559 -37.40 -22.84 -36.04
C GLY A 559 -36.73 -22.23 -37.29
N GLY A 560 -35.44 -22.55 -37.48
CA GLY A 560 -34.73 -22.45 -38.76
C GLY A 560 -33.48 -21.55 -38.76
N CYS A 561 -32.29 -22.14 -38.88
CA CYS A 561 -31.01 -21.43 -38.96
C CYS A 561 -30.65 -20.94 -40.37
N SER A 562 -29.66 -20.02 -40.40
CA SER A 562 -28.71 -19.75 -41.50
C SER A 562 -29.18 -18.91 -42.71
N GLY A 563 -28.27 -18.03 -43.17
CA GLY A 563 -28.45 -17.17 -44.34
C GLY A 563 -27.78 -15.80 -44.16
N GLY A 564 -26.53 -15.65 -44.60
CA GLY A 564 -25.83 -14.36 -44.59
C GLY A 564 -26.12 -13.50 -45.83
N PRO A 565 -25.94 -12.17 -45.77
CA PRO A 565 -26.23 -11.29 -46.90
C PRO A 565 -25.11 -11.28 -47.95
N ARG A 566 -25.49 -11.34 -49.24
CA ARG A 566 -24.70 -10.78 -50.34
C ARG A 566 -25.44 -9.56 -50.88
N HIS A 567 -24.67 -8.53 -51.26
CA HIS A 567 -24.76 -7.64 -52.43
C HIS A 567 -23.86 -6.43 -52.07
N ALA A 568 -22.72 -6.13 -52.68
CA ALA A 568 -22.31 -6.15 -54.10
C ALA A 568 -23.03 -5.03 -54.92
N GLU A 569 -22.37 -4.32 -55.84
CA GLU A 569 -21.16 -4.65 -56.63
C GLU A 569 -20.15 -3.49 -56.83
N ALA A 570 -18.93 -3.87 -57.27
CA ALA A 570 -17.92 -3.20 -58.14
C ALA A 570 -17.76 -1.65 -58.19
N GLY A 571 -16.55 -1.06 -58.34
CA GLY A 571 -15.21 -1.57 -58.70
C GLY A 571 -14.92 -1.56 -60.22
N PRO A 572 -13.67 -1.74 -60.71
CA PRO A 572 -12.34 -1.66 -60.06
C PRO A 572 -11.37 -0.66 -60.77
N GLY A 573 -10.12 -0.49 -60.30
CA GLY A 573 -9.10 0.30 -61.02
C GLY A 573 -7.71 0.42 -60.36
N GLN A 574 -6.75 -0.40 -60.79
CA GLN A 574 -5.31 -0.35 -60.47
C GLN A 574 -4.57 0.68 -61.36
N ALA A 575 -3.36 1.21 -61.07
CA ALA A 575 -2.48 1.25 -59.89
C ALA A 575 -1.24 2.18 -60.19
N VAL A 576 -0.13 1.99 -59.47
CA VAL A 576 1.27 2.40 -59.76
C VAL A 576 1.80 3.66 -59.05
N SER A 577 3.11 3.59 -58.71
CA SER A 577 3.90 4.41 -57.79
C SER A 577 4.37 5.78 -58.32
N GLY A 578 4.68 6.70 -57.39
CA GLY A 578 5.55 7.86 -57.63
C GLY A 578 6.55 8.07 -56.47
N ARG A 579 7.83 8.34 -56.78
CA ARG A 579 8.85 8.77 -55.79
C ARG A 579 8.70 10.25 -55.48
N LEU A 580 9.10 10.66 -54.27
CA LEU A 580 9.53 12.02 -53.99
C LEU A 580 11.06 12.12 -54.10
N THR A 581 11.53 13.26 -54.61
CA THR A 581 12.95 13.63 -54.73
C THR A 581 13.10 15.13 -54.42
N GLU A 582 14.24 15.52 -53.88
CA GLU A 582 14.61 16.91 -53.57
C GLU A 582 14.82 17.75 -54.84
N PRO A 583 15.02 19.09 -54.69
CA PRO A 583 16.40 19.58 -54.81
C PRO A 583 16.79 20.68 -53.78
N ALA A 584 18.07 21.08 -53.79
CA ALA A 584 18.68 22.05 -52.86
C ALA A 584 19.56 23.11 -53.59
N GLY A 585 19.91 24.20 -52.89
CA GLY A 585 20.74 25.35 -53.36
C GLY A 585 19.99 26.33 -54.28
N ASP A 586 20.42 27.57 -54.55
CA ASP A 586 21.38 28.51 -53.92
C ASP A 586 21.15 29.92 -54.57
N GLY A 587 21.78 31.06 -54.21
CA GLY A 587 22.84 31.34 -53.23
C GLY A 587 23.41 32.78 -53.34
N THR A 588 24.06 33.26 -52.27
CA THR A 588 24.89 34.51 -52.17
C THR A 588 24.19 35.89 -52.31
N GLY A 589 24.83 36.94 -51.76
CA GLY A 589 24.46 38.36 -51.96
C GLY A 589 24.69 39.29 -50.75
N GLN A 590 25.63 40.25 -50.86
CA GLN A 590 25.88 41.29 -49.84
C GLN A 590 25.01 42.55 -50.13
N ILE A 591 24.77 43.47 -49.17
CA ILE A 591 25.56 44.72 -48.96
C ILE A 591 25.01 45.51 -47.73
N ARG A 592 25.86 46.35 -47.10
CA ARG A 592 25.60 47.37 -46.05
C ARG A 592 26.15 48.74 -46.55
N PRO A 593 26.04 49.92 -45.87
CA PRO A 593 25.46 50.28 -44.56
C PRO A 593 24.56 51.56 -44.58
N ASP A 594 24.26 52.12 -43.38
CA ASP A 594 24.02 53.55 -43.07
C ASP A 594 22.79 54.29 -43.67
N THR A 595 22.20 55.34 -43.07
CA THR A 595 22.47 56.13 -41.82
C THR A 595 21.17 56.79 -41.29
N GLY A 596 21.18 57.29 -40.05
CA GLY A 596 20.50 58.57 -39.72
C GLY A 596 19.33 58.57 -38.71
N SER A 597 19.55 59.23 -37.57
CA SER A 597 18.51 59.85 -36.70
C SER A 597 18.58 61.39 -36.86
N PRO A 598 17.64 62.23 -36.35
CA PRO A 598 17.40 62.50 -34.91
C PRO A 598 15.87 62.62 -34.60
N THR A 599 15.27 63.36 -33.63
CA THR A 599 15.69 64.36 -32.62
C THR A 599 14.62 64.49 -31.51
N GLU A 600 15.02 64.88 -30.28
CA GLU A 600 14.23 65.59 -29.23
C GLU A 600 12.92 64.95 -28.67
N SER A 601 12.45 65.24 -27.44
CA SER A 601 12.90 66.06 -26.28
C SER A 601 12.49 65.32 -24.98
N ALA A 602 13.25 65.29 -23.87
CA ALA A 602 13.39 66.30 -22.80
C ALA A 602 12.04 66.86 -22.27
N ARG A 603 11.83 67.18 -20.98
CA ARG A 603 12.48 66.92 -19.66
C ARG A 603 11.63 67.63 -18.59
N ALA A 604 11.44 67.08 -17.39
CA ALA A 604 10.90 67.84 -16.25
C ALA A 604 11.42 67.31 -14.90
N GLU A 605 11.89 68.22 -14.04
CA GLU A 605 12.42 67.94 -12.69
C GLU A 605 11.92 69.01 -11.70
N SER A 606 12.02 68.70 -10.40
CA SER A 606 12.13 69.68 -9.29
C SER A 606 10.86 70.47 -8.91
N ALA A 607 10.76 71.15 -7.75
CA ALA A 607 11.75 71.34 -6.67
C ALA A 607 11.14 71.52 -5.26
N ARG A 608 11.91 71.08 -4.24
CA ARG A 608 12.18 71.68 -2.91
C ARG A 608 11.24 72.78 -2.34
N THR A 609 10.84 72.60 -1.07
CA THR A 609 11.15 73.43 0.14
C THR A 609 10.17 73.08 1.28
N GLY A 610 10.48 73.20 2.58
CA GLY A 610 11.73 73.57 3.26
C GLY A 610 11.63 73.30 4.79
N SER A 611 12.77 73.33 5.49
CA SER A 611 12.86 73.30 6.98
C SER A 611 12.75 74.74 7.55
N PRO A 612 12.50 75.02 8.86
CA PRO A 612 13.39 74.59 9.95
C PRO A 612 12.82 74.48 11.41
N ARG A 613 13.72 74.16 12.37
CA ARG A 613 13.78 74.61 13.80
C ARG A 613 12.80 74.02 14.85
N THR A 614 13.31 73.22 15.82
CA THR A 614 13.62 73.54 17.26
C THR A 614 12.45 73.25 18.24
N ASP A 615 12.63 72.94 19.53
CA ASP A 615 13.82 72.87 20.42
C ASP A 615 13.62 71.84 21.57
N SER A 616 14.66 71.63 22.40
CA SER A 616 14.69 71.13 23.80
C SER A 616 14.17 69.70 24.12
N SER A 617 14.62 68.97 25.15
CA SER A 617 15.72 69.10 26.15
C SER A 617 16.12 67.66 26.62
N ARG A 618 17.39 67.31 26.94
CA ARG A 618 18.13 67.48 28.23
C ARG A 618 17.35 67.02 29.48
N THR A 619 17.88 66.33 30.52
CA THR A 619 19.19 65.72 30.91
C THR A 619 18.93 64.76 32.10
N ALA A 620 19.82 63.93 32.70
CA ALA A 620 21.29 63.75 32.69
C ALA A 620 21.63 62.23 32.53
N GLY A 621 22.68 61.55 33.05
CA GLY A 621 23.84 61.83 33.95
C GLY A 621 23.62 61.45 35.43
N SER A 622 24.61 60.97 36.22
CA SER A 622 26.03 60.58 35.96
C SER A 622 26.70 59.92 37.18
N ARG A 623 27.94 59.38 37.04
CA ARG A 623 28.94 58.99 38.10
C ARG A 623 28.64 57.66 38.84
N SER A 624 29.55 56.69 39.05
CA SER A 624 30.98 56.64 39.49
C SER A 624 31.15 56.89 41.02
N VAL A 625 32.00 56.23 41.82
CA VAL A 625 33.21 55.35 41.66
C VAL A 625 33.18 54.22 42.76
N ASP A 626 34.16 53.34 43.08
CA ASP A 626 35.59 53.15 42.73
C ASP A 626 36.10 51.70 43.05
N ALA A 627 37.36 51.39 42.67
CA ALA A 627 38.35 50.42 43.22
C ALA A 627 38.01 48.91 43.51
N GLY A 628 38.94 47.95 43.32
CA GLY A 628 40.29 48.00 42.71
C GLY A 628 41.26 46.84 43.11
N ALA A 629 42.42 46.77 42.43
CA ALA A 629 43.64 45.99 42.76
C ALA A 629 43.57 44.43 42.62
N ASP A 630 44.66 43.66 42.39
CA ASP A 630 46.07 43.95 42.08
C ASP A 630 46.81 42.73 41.43
N ARG A 631 47.87 42.96 40.62
CA ARG A 631 48.98 42.02 40.20
C ARG A 631 48.63 40.64 39.55
N SER A 632 49.51 39.89 38.85
CA SER A 632 50.88 40.04 38.29
C SER A 632 51.04 39.06 37.09
N HIS A 633 51.74 39.36 35.99
CA HIS A 633 53.13 38.93 35.66
C HIS A 633 53.52 37.49 36.13
N SER A 634 54.20 36.61 35.36
CA SER A 634 54.72 36.65 33.96
C SER A 634 55.43 35.31 33.59
N VAL A 635 55.76 35.07 32.29
CA VAL A 635 56.65 33.98 31.75
C VAL A 635 56.02 32.55 31.75
N GLY A 636 56.28 31.64 30.78
CA GLY A 636 56.90 31.79 29.45
C GLY A 636 57.38 30.46 28.80
N ALA A 637 57.19 30.37 27.47
CA ALA A 637 57.87 29.57 26.42
C ALA A 637 58.60 28.21 26.67
N ARG A 638 58.33 27.25 25.75
CA ARG A 638 59.22 26.16 25.23
C ARG A 638 59.57 25.00 26.19
N ALA A 639 59.94 23.79 25.74
CA ALA A 639 59.81 23.08 24.45
C ALA A 639 60.15 21.57 24.64
N GLU A 640 60.31 20.84 23.52
CA GLU A 640 61.02 19.55 23.37
C GLU A 640 60.26 18.26 23.74
N GLY A 641 60.58 17.21 22.98
CA GLY A 641 60.32 15.79 23.29
C GLY A 641 61.62 15.02 23.07
N PRO A 642 61.58 13.69 22.86
CA PRO A 642 62.59 13.10 21.98
C PRO A 642 62.09 12.01 21.02
N HIS A 643 62.88 11.75 19.98
CA HIS A 643 62.79 10.60 19.08
C HIS A 643 63.52 9.36 19.63
N LEU A 644 63.08 8.18 19.21
CA LEU A 644 63.89 7.04 18.71
C LEU A 644 62.95 6.27 17.74
N GLU A 645 63.26 6.06 16.45
CA GLU A 645 64.25 5.13 15.84
C GLU A 645 63.84 3.64 15.89
N SER A 646 64.16 2.77 14.91
CA SER A 646 64.51 2.92 13.47
C SER A 646 64.51 1.50 12.79
N ALA A 647 64.91 1.41 11.51
CA ALA A 647 64.93 0.23 10.61
C ALA A 647 63.56 -0.21 10.01
N ALA A 648 63.34 -0.39 8.70
CA ALA A 648 64.15 -0.49 7.47
C ALA A 648 64.72 -1.88 7.09
N SER A 649 64.09 -2.49 6.08
CA SER A 649 64.69 -3.40 5.08
C SER A 649 63.71 -3.61 3.90
N ASP A 650 64.15 -3.31 2.68
CA ASP A 650 64.07 -4.11 1.44
C ASP A 650 62.82 -5.00 1.15
N GLY A 651 62.35 -5.13 -0.10
CA GLY A 651 62.84 -4.60 -1.37
C GLY A 651 62.39 -5.47 -2.57
N ALA A 652 62.85 -5.10 -3.77
CA ALA A 652 62.70 -5.81 -5.06
C ALA A 652 61.31 -5.87 -5.71
N ASP A 653 61.22 -5.25 -6.89
CA ASP A 653 60.32 -5.61 -7.99
C ASP A 653 60.55 -7.07 -8.46
N LEU A 654 59.54 -7.71 -9.07
CA LEU A 654 59.71 -8.15 -10.46
C LEU A 654 58.41 -8.48 -11.22
N GLU A 655 58.58 -8.42 -12.54
CA GLU A 655 57.72 -8.65 -13.69
C GLU A 655 56.74 -9.85 -13.67
N VAL A 656 55.55 -9.57 -14.19
CA VAL A 656 55.00 -10.18 -15.43
C VAL A 656 55.62 -11.51 -15.90
N ALA A 657 54.85 -12.60 -15.80
CA ALA A 657 54.96 -13.71 -16.75
C ALA A 657 53.62 -14.43 -16.97
N ARG A 658 53.36 -14.76 -18.24
CA ARG A 658 52.19 -15.48 -18.75
C ARG A 658 52.05 -16.90 -18.20
N SER A 659 50.82 -17.37 -18.07
CA SER A 659 50.36 -18.65 -18.64
C SER A 659 48.87 -18.54 -18.95
#